data_AF-A0A2I3HM31-F1
#
_entry.id   AF-A0A2I3HM31-F1
#
_cell.length_a   1.000
_cell.length_b   1.000
_cell.length_c   1.000
_cell.angle_alpha   90.00
_cell.angle_beta   90.00
_cell.angle_gamma   90.00
#
_symmetry.space_group_name_H-M   'P 1'
#
loop_
_entity.id
_entity.type
_entity.pdbx_description
1 polymer ?
#
loop_
_entity_poly.entity_id
_entity_poly.type
_entity_poly.pdbx_seq_one_letter_code
_entity_poly.pdbx_strand_id
1 'polypeptide(L)'
;MPYFPQVLWPRILTFVVPAEYTEALEPLFSIIRILIMAEEKKKHSAKESTALVISTGAVKLPSPQQLLARLLVISMTASLGELRGAGAIGLLKILPEIIHPKLVDLWKTRLPELLQPLEGKNISTVLWETMLLQLLKESLWKINDVAWTIQLTRDFKQQMGSYSNTSIEKKFLWKALGTTLASCQDSDFVNSQIKEFLTAPNQLGDQRQGITSILGYCAENHLDIVLKVLKTFQDQEKFFMNRCKSLFSGKKSLTKTDVMVIYGAVALHAPKKQLLSRLNQDIVSQVLFLHGQCSQVLGMSVMNKDMDLQMSFTRSITEIGIAVQDAEDQGFQFSYKEMLIGYVLDFIRGEPLDSLASPIRWKALIAIRYLSKLKPQFSLQDHLNILEENIRRLLPLPPLENLKSEGQTDKDKEHIQFLYERSMDALGKLLKTMMWDNVNAEDCQEMFNLLRMWLVSQKEWERERAFQITAKVLTNDIEAPENFKIGSLLGLLAPHSCDTLPTIRQAAASSTIGLFYIKGIHLEMERLQGLQEGLESDDVQVQIKISSKIAKIVGKFIPNEEILMFLEEMLDGLESLNPTCTKACGIWMITVLKGQGAALEDQLLEILDTIYHHMPVLRQKEESFQFMLEAISQIASFHMDTVVVNLLQKPLPFDRDTKTLWKVLAEKPASSGKLLQALIDKLETELEDDIAGVEAISVACAMYEVISVGTSVTGLYPELFTLLLKLVSCTLGQKLPTSPWSRRRHVMQQGEQQQIPDPCRLSTATLKCLQAQAMREGLAKESDEGDNLWTLLSSPSTHHIGVCSLARSMAVWQHGVILDIMEQLLSSLTSSSENYRITGTAFFSELMKEPILWKHGNLRDVLSLMDQSAWDSNATLRQMAIRGLGNTASGAPHKVKKHKQLMLESIIRGLYHLARTEVVCESLKALKKILELLTDQDVSFYFKEIVLQTRTFFEDEQDDVRLTAILLFEDLASLTGRRWKIFFAEEIKKSLISFLLHLWDPNPKIGVACRDVLMVCIPLLGLQELYGVTDHLLDQDLPRARDFYRQFCVKLAKKNQEILWILHTHSFTFFTSSWEVIRSAAVKLTGEYTSPLPIQICLLFPSSFALTRRLQALRQDPCISVQRAAEAALQTLLRRCKETSIPL
;
A
#
# COMPACT_ATOMS: atom_id res chain seq x y z
N MET A 1 -50.79 67.19 61.71
CA MET A 1 -49.90 68.27 62.17
C MET A 1 -49.27 68.93 60.95
N PRO A 2 -49.39 70.26 60.81
CA PRO A 2 -48.76 71.03 59.74
C PRO A 2 -47.34 71.47 60.12
N TYR A 3 -46.52 71.80 59.10
CA TYR A 3 -45.14 72.33 59.09
C TYR A 3 -43.97 71.31 59.12
N PHE A 4 -43.13 71.42 58.07
CA PHE A 4 -41.87 70.71 57.69
C PHE A 4 -41.99 69.40 56.89
N PRO A 5 -41.23 69.24 55.78
CA PRO A 5 -39.77 69.27 55.81
C PRO A 5 -39.12 70.29 54.87
N GLN A 6 -38.23 71.11 55.43
CA GLN A 6 -37.09 71.65 54.70
C GLN A 6 -36.42 70.51 53.93
N VAL A 7 -36.10 70.80 52.66
CA VAL A 7 -35.59 69.88 51.63
C VAL A 7 -34.69 68.79 52.24
N LEU A 8 -35.18 67.55 52.31
CA LEU A 8 -34.45 66.43 52.94
C LEU A 8 -33.38 65.86 52.00
N TRP A 9 -33.63 65.87 50.68
CA TRP A 9 -32.72 65.29 49.71
C TRP A 9 -31.34 65.98 49.63
N PRO A 10 -31.16 67.32 49.76
CA PRO A 10 -29.83 67.95 49.75
C PRO A 10 -29.00 67.55 50.97
N ARG A 11 -29.66 67.33 52.12
CA ARG A 11 -29.00 66.83 53.34
C ARG A 11 -28.71 65.34 53.30
N ILE A 12 -29.50 64.55 52.56
CA ILE A 12 -29.19 63.14 52.32
C ILE A 12 -28.07 63.02 51.28
N LEU A 13 -28.03 63.92 50.30
CA LEU A 13 -27.01 63.97 49.24
C LEU A 13 -25.60 64.22 49.81
N THR A 14 -25.46 64.91 50.95
CA THR A 14 -24.16 65.08 51.63
C THR A 14 -23.56 63.76 52.11
N PHE A 15 -24.35 62.69 52.26
CA PHE A 15 -23.86 61.36 52.67
C PHE A 15 -23.40 60.50 51.49
N VAL A 16 -23.57 60.94 50.23
CA VAL A 16 -23.16 60.16 49.05
C VAL A 16 -21.63 60.10 48.90
N VAL A 17 -20.96 61.23 49.12
CA VAL A 17 -19.52 61.39 48.86
C VAL A 17 -18.61 60.80 49.94
N PRO A 18 -18.88 60.99 51.25
CA PRO A 18 -17.99 60.48 52.30
C PRO A 18 -17.87 58.95 52.29
N ALA A 19 -16.64 58.45 52.49
CA ALA A 19 -16.34 57.02 52.44
C ALA A 19 -17.03 56.21 53.56
N GLU A 20 -17.28 56.84 54.71
CA GLU A 20 -17.90 56.22 55.90
C GLU A 20 -19.30 55.66 55.62
N TYR A 21 -20.00 56.21 54.62
CA TYR A 21 -21.38 55.82 54.27
C TYR A 21 -21.46 54.89 53.05
N THR A 22 -20.33 54.33 52.57
CA THR A 22 -20.29 53.47 51.37
C THR A 22 -21.26 52.28 51.46
N GLU A 23 -21.36 51.64 52.63
CA GLU A 23 -22.27 50.50 52.87
C GLU A 23 -23.75 50.92 52.95
N ALA A 24 -24.03 52.21 53.19
CA ALA A 24 -25.39 52.74 53.24
C ALA A 24 -25.85 53.33 51.89
N LEU A 25 -25.03 53.28 50.84
CA LEU A 25 -25.33 53.94 49.57
C LEU A 25 -26.57 53.40 48.87
N GLU A 26 -26.83 52.10 48.93
CA GLU A 26 -28.03 51.51 48.31
C GLU A 26 -29.34 52.13 48.83
N PRO A 27 -29.64 52.08 50.16
CA PRO A 27 -30.84 52.72 50.67
C PRO A 27 -30.81 54.24 50.49
N LEU A 28 -29.64 54.89 50.60
CA LEU A 28 -29.51 56.34 50.37
C LEU A 28 -29.88 56.73 48.93
N PHE A 29 -29.41 55.99 47.93
CA PHE A 29 -29.72 56.25 46.52
C PHE A 29 -31.20 56.06 46.20
N SER A 30 -31.82 55.02 46.77
CA SER A 30 -33.26 54.78 46.62
C SER A 30 -34.08 55.94 47.22
N ILE A 31 -33.74 56.38 48.43
CA ILE A 31 -34.41 57.50 49.11
C ILE A 31 -34.23 58.81 48.32
N ILE A 32 -33.00 59.12 47.89
CA ILE A 32 -32.71 60.32 47.08
C ILE A 32 -33.53 60.29 45.78
N ARG A 33 -33.55 59.16 45.08
CA ARG A 33 -34.31 58.99 43.83
C ARG A 33 -35.81 59.25 44.04
N ILE A 34 -36.41 58.67 45.08
CA ILE A 34 -37.83 58.86 45.40
C ILE A 34 -38.13 60.33 45.71
N LEU A 35 -37.28 60.98 46.51
CA LEU A 35 -37.46 62.38 46.90
C LEU A 35 -37.32 63.34 45.71
N ILE A 36 -36.33 63.12 44.83
CA ILE A 36 -36.15 63.94 43.62
C ILE A 36 -37.29 63.73 42.62
N MET A 37 -37.71 62.49 42.37
CA MET A 37 -38.86 62.21 41.50
C MET A 37 -40.16 62.81 42.05
N ALA A 38 -40.35 62.84 43.37
CA ALA A 38 -41.48 63.50 44.01
C ALA A 38 -41.43 65.02 43.84
N GLU A 39 -40.24 65.62 43.84
CA GLU A 39 -40.04 67.05 43.63
C GLU A 39 -40.19 67.47 42.16
N GLU A 40 -39.72 66.64 41.21
CA GLU A 40 -39.95 66.83 39.78
C GLU A 40 -41.44 66.71 39.41
N LYS A 41 -42.17 65.75 40.00
CA LYS A 41 -43.63 65.64 39.83
C LYS A 41 -44.37 66.88 40.34
N LYS A 42 -43.88 67.51 41.43
CA LYS A 42 -44.42 68.77 41.96
C LYS A 42 -44.14 69.97 41.04
N LYS A 43 -43.00 70.02 40.35
CA LYS A 43 -42.70 71.07 39.35
C LYS A 43 -43.62 71.02 38.12
N HIS A 44 -44.18 69.86 37.79
CA HIS A 44 -45.10 69.69 36.64
C HIS A 44 -46.58 69.91 37.00
N SER A 45 -46.95 69.94 38.29
CA SER A 45 -48.29 70.32 38.74
C SER A 45 -48.37 71.84 38.95
N ALA A 46 -48.88 72.56 37.96
CA ALA A 46 -49.07 74.01 38.03
C ALA A 46 -50.15 74.40 39.06
N LYS A 47 -49.73 74.72 40.29
CA LYS A 47 -50.29 75.72 41.24
C LYS A 47 -49.74 75.43 42.64
N GLU A 48 -48.54 75.94 42.91
CA GLU A 48 -48.08 76.45 44.21
C GLU A 48 -46.62 76.86 44.06
N SER A 49 -46.42 78.10 43.63
CA SER A 49 -45.13 78.77 43.80
C SER A 49 -44.94 79.05 45.29
N THR A 50 -44.01 78.37 45.94
CA THR A 50 -43.36 78.89 47.14
C THR A 50 -41.89 79.09 46.85
N ALA A 51 -41.47 80.32 47.11
CA ALA A 51 -40.15 80.85 46.85
C ALA A 51 -39.04 80.02 47.52
N LEU A 52 -37.89 80.00 46.85
CA LEU A 52 -36.57 79.88 47.46
C LEU A 52 -36.52 80.53 48.85
N VAL A 53 -36.41 79.73 49.92
CA VAL A 53 -35.93 80.21 51.22
C VAL A 53 -35.03 79.13 51.88
N ILE A 54 -33.73 79.36 51.72
CA ILE A 54 -32.67 79.33 52.75
C ILE A 54 -32.95 78.44 53.97
N SER A 55 -32.27 77.28 54.01
CA SER A 55 -31.96 76.58 55.25
C SER A 55 -31.02 77.45 56.08
N THR A 56 -31.46 77.81 57.29
CA THR A 56 -30.60 78.34 58.36
C THR A 56 -29.65 77.23 58.83
N GLY A 57 -28.46 77.24 58.25
CA GLY A 57 -27.39 76.28 58.46
C GLY A 57 -26.72 76.03 57.13
N ALA A 58 -25.48 76.48 56.96
CA ALA A 58 -24.70 76.27 55.74
C ALA A 58 -24.40 74.77 55.56
N VAL A 59 -25.36 74.01 55.00
CA VAL A 59 -25.12 72.64 54.56
C VAL A 59 -24.27 72.74 53.30
N LYS A 60 -22.98 72.45 53.44
CA LYS A 60 -22.04 72.43 52.33
C LYS A 60 -22.36 71.22 51.45
N LEU A 61 -23.18 71.43 50.42
CA LEU A 61 -23.51 70.40 49.44
C LEU A 61 -22.22 69.91 48.75
N PRO A 62 -22.15 68.62 48.38
CA PRO A 62 -21.02 68.15 47.60
C PRO A 62 -20.99 68.88 46.25
N SER A 63 -19.78 69.16 45.76
CA SER A 63 -19.66 69.80 44.44
C SER A 63 -20.22 68.89 43.34
N PRO A 64 -20.69 69.45 42.22
CA PRO A 64 -21.11 68.64 41.07
C PRO A 64 -20.05 67.63 40.61
N GLN A 65 -18.78 68.01 40.69
CA GLN A 65 -17.63 67.17 40.39
C GLN A 65 -17.45 66.03 41.40
N GLN A 66 -17.60 66.30 42.71
CA GLN A 66 -17.56 65.27 43.75
C GLN A 66 -18.69 64.25 43.59
N LEU A 67 -19.89 64.71 43.21
CA LEU A 67 -21.03 63.83 42.94
C LEU A 67 -20.77 62.95 41.71
N LEU A 68 -20.30 63.54 40.61
CA LEU A 68 -19.96 62.75 39.42
C LEU A 68 -18.86 61.73 39.73
N ALA A 69 -17.76 62.17 40.36
CA ALA A 69 -16.63 61.32 40.69
C ALA A 69 -17.04 60.11 41.52
N ARG A 70 -17.89 60.33 42.54
CA ARG A 70 -18.37 59.27 43.42
C ARG A 70 -19.34 58.32 42.73
N LEU A 71 -20.37 58.86 42.08
CA LEU A 71 -21.42 58.05 41.45
C LEU A 71 -20.88 57.23 40.28
N LEU A 72 -19.98 57.80 39.47
CA LEU A 72 -19.38 57.10 38.35
C LEU A 72 -18.53 55.90 38.82
N VAL A 73 -17.75 56.06 39.88
CA VAL A 73 -16.93 54.96 40.41
C VAL A 73 -17.77 53.86 41.03
N ILE A 74 -18.80 54.20 41.80
CA ILE A 74 -19.71 53.21 42.40
C ILE A 74 -20.52 52.48 41.32
N SER A 75 -20.82 53.14 40.20
CA SER A 75 -21.51 52.52 39.06
C SER A 75 -20.77 51.30 38.48
N MET A 76 -19.46 51.19 38.71
CA MET A 76 -18.69 50.00 38.32
C MET A 76 -19.19 48.73 39.00
N THR A 77 -19.71 48.82 40.22
CA THR A 77 -20.23 47.65 40.96
C THR A 77 -21.49 47.05 40.34
N ALA A 78 -22.15 47.76 39.42
CA ALA A 78 -23.30 47.23 38.68
C ALA A 78 -22.93 46.00 37.83
N SER A 79 -21.69 45.89 37.34
CA SER A 79 -21.23 44.71 36.61
C SER A 79 -21.12 43.46 37.48
N LEU A 80 -21.05 43.62 38.80
CA LEU A 80 -21.05 42.52 39.77
C LEU A 80 -22.47 42.15 40.23
N GLY A 81 -23.50 42.81 39.68
CA GLY A 81 -24.89 42.65 40.10
C GLY A 81 -25.21 43.37 41.42
N GLU A 82 -24.33 44.24 41.93
CA GLU A 82 -24.57 44.94 43.19
C GLU A 82 -25.60 46.06 43.04
N LEU A 83 -26.59 46.08 43.92
CA LEU A 83 -27.71 47.04 43.91
C LEU A 83 -27.25 48.50 44.10
N ARG A 84 -26.16 48.73 44.83
CA ARG A 84 -25.56 50.07 44.99
C ARG A 84 -25.03 50.64 43.67
N GLY A 85 -24.48 49.81 42.79
CA GLY A 85 -24.02 50.22 41.46
C GLY A 85 -25.18 50.57 40.54
N ALA A 86 -26.22 49.73 40.52
CA ALA A 86 -27.46 50.03 39.80
C ALA A 86 -28.13 51.32 40.32
N GLY A 87 -28.10 51.54 41.64
CA GLY A 87 -28.57 52.76 42.28
C GLY A 87 -27.77 54.00 41.87
N ALA A 88 -26.45 53.90 41.74
CA ALA A 88 -25.59 55.00 41.31
C ALA A 88 -25.86 55.44 39.87
N ILE A 89 -25.99 54.49 38.93
CA ILE A 89 -26.42 54.77 37.55
C ILE A 89 -27.82 55.38 37.52
N GLY A 90 -28.73 54.84 38.35
CA GLY A 90 -30.09 55.36 38.50
C GLY A 90 -30.11 56.83 38.93
N LEU A 91 -29.17 57.26 39.79
CA LEU A 91 -29.01 58.66 40.17
C LEU A 91 -28.34 59.49 39.08
N LEU A 92 -27.31 58.99 38.39
CA LEU A 92 -26.71 59.71 37.26
C LEU A 92 -27.75 60.06 36.19
N LYS A 93 -28.75 59.17 35.96
CA LYS A 93 -29.86 59.43 35.04
C LYS A 93 -30.75 60.62 35.43
N ILE A 94 -30.86 60.92 36.72
CA ILE A 94 -31.80 61.91 37.27
C ILE A 94 -31.10 63.22 37.65
N LEU A 95 -29.78 63.20 37.83
CA LEU A 95 -28.99 64.35 38.27
C LEU A 95 -28.25 65.15 37.17
N PRO A 96 -28.48 65.03 35.84
CA PRO A 96 -27.66 65.76 34.87
C PRO A 96 -27.77 67.28 35.04
N GLU A 97 -28.94 67.83 35.40
CA GLU A 97 -29.11 69.27 35.67
C GLU A 97 -28.30 69.74 36.89
N ILE A 98 -28.13 68.87 37.89
CA ILE A 98 -27.37 69.16 39.12
C ILE A 98 -25.86 69.01 38.87
N ILE A 99 -25.46 68.07 38.02
CA ILE A 99 -24.05 67.81 37.70
C ILE A 99 -23.51 68.83 36.70
N HIS A 100 -24.15 68.97 35.54
CA HIS A 100 -23.80 70.02 34.57
C HIS A 100 -24.90 70.15 33.50
N PRO A 101 -25.43 71.37 33.22
CA PRO A 101 -26.58 71.56 32.32
C PRO A 101 -26.35 71.02 30.90
N LYS A 102 -25.11 71.07 30.38
CA LYS A 102 -24.77 70.54 29.05
C LYS A 102 -24.88 69.00 28.92
N LEU A 103 -25.01 68.27 30.03
CA LEU A 103 -25.12 66.81 30.02
C LEU A 103 -26.54 66.29 29.86
N VAL A 104 -27.56 67.13 30.07
CA VAL A 104 -28.97 66.73 30.08
C VAL A 104 -29.36 66.01 28.79
N ASP A 105 -29.06 66.58 27.62
CA ASP A 105 -29.41 65.97 26.33
C ASP A 105 -28.53 64.76 25.98
N LEU A 106 -27.24 64.82 26.33
CA LEU A 106 -26.31 63.72 26.10
C LEU A 106 -26.72 62.48 26.89
N TRP A 107 -26.97 62.63 28.18
CA TRP A 107 -27.30 61.52 29.08
C TRP A 107 -28.72 60.99 28.90
N LYS A 108 -29.68 61.83 28.46
CA LYS A 108 -31.02 61.36 28.02
C LYS A 108 -30.93 60.31 26.91
N THR A 109 -29.93 60.40 26.05
CA THR A 109 -29.71 59.47 24.94
C THR A 109 -28.77 58.32 25.34
N ARG A 110 -27.61 58.65 25.92
CA ARG A 110 -26.53 57.69 26.20
C ARG A 110 -26.78 56.77 27.39
N LEU A 111 -27.43 57.22 28.46
CA LEU A 111 -27.67 56.34 29.62
C LEU A 111 -28.65 55.22 29.32
N PRO A 112 -29.76 55.43 28.56
CA PRO A 112 -30.59 54.32 28.10
C PRO A 112 -29.86 53.31 27.22
N GLU A 113 -29.05 53.75 26.24
CA GLU A 113 -28.19 52.86 25.42
C GLU A 113 -27.22 52.05 26.28
N LEU A 114 -26.63 52.70 27.29
CA LEU A 114 -25.71 52.07 28.24
C LEU A 114 -26.41 51.03 29.12
N LEU A 115 -27.71 51.16 29.36
CA LEU A 115 -28.51 50.25 30.18
C LEU A 115 -29.12 49.06 29.40
N GLN A 116 -29.22 49.10 28.07
CA GLN A 116 -29.78 47.99 27.28
C GLN A 116 -29.10 46.62 27.53
N PRO A 117 -27.76 46.52 27.67
CA PRO A 117 -27.11 45.25 27.97
C PRO A 117 -27.42 44.71 29.37
N LEU A 118 -27.85 45.56 30.32
CA LEU A 118 -28.09 45.19 31.74
C LEU A 118 -29.40 44.42 31.94
N GLU A 119 -30.25 44.34 30.92
CA GLU A 119 -31.49 43.55 30.93
C GLU A 119 -31.21 42.05 30.67
N GLY A 120 -30.00 41.69 30.21
CA GLY A 120 -29.51 40.32 30.06
C GLY A 120 -28.65 39.87 31.24
N LYS A 121 -28.82 38.63 31.72
CA LYS A 121 -28.21 38.12 32.97
C LYS A 121 -26.67 38.05 33.05
N ASN A 122 -25.90 38.41 32.01
CA ASN A 122 -24.44 38.32 32.04
C ASN A 122 -23.77 39.41 31.17
N ILE A 123 -23.43 40.57 31.74
CA ILE A 123 -22.52 41.52 31.09
C ILE A 123 -21.09 41.24 31.52
N SER A 124 -20.18 41.22 30.55
CA SER A 124 -18.74 41.23 30.83
C SER A 124 -18.34 42.52 31.54
N THR A 125 -17.70 42.38 32.70
CA THR A 125 -17.12 43.47 33.49
C THR A 125 -16.26 44.43 32.65
N VAL A 126 -15.52 43.91 31.67
CA VAL A 126 -14.64 44.70 30.79
C VAL A 126 -15.44 45.56 29.81
N LEU A 127 -16.54 45.03 29.28
CA LEU A 127 -17.43 45.77 28.40
C LEU A 127 -18.10 46.92 29.16
N TRP A 128 -18.61 46.64 30.36
CA TRP A 128 -19.21 47.64 31.24
C TRP A 128 -18.22 48.76 31.59
N GLU A 129 -17.00 48.40 31.96
CA GLU A 129 -15.92 49.34 32.25
C GLU A 129 -15.66 50.29 31.07
N THR A 130 -15.55 49.71 29.87
CA THR A 130 -15.29 50.46 28.63
C THR A 130 -16.43 51.43 28.32
N MET A 131 -17.68 51.01 28.50
CA MET A 131 -18.86 51.86 28.31
C MET A 131 -18.89 53.03 29.31
N LEU A 132 -18.54 52.81 30.58
CA LEU A 132 -18.48 53.88 31.58
C LEU A 132 -17.35 54.88 31.32
N LEU A 133 -16.17 54.41 30.88
CA LEU A 133 -15.07 55.30 30.48
C LEU A 133 -15.44 56.11 29.23
N GLN A 134 -16.14 55.49 28.27
CA GLN A 134 -16.65 56.19 27.10
C GLN A 134 -17.69 57.26 27.47
N LEU A 135 -18.61 56.95 28.39
CA LEU A 135 -19.57 57.92 28.92
C LEU A 135 -18.86 59.11 29.57
N LEU A 136 -17.81 58.86 30.38
CA LEU A 136 -17.00 59.91 31.01
C LEU A 136 -16.33 60.80 29.95
N LYS A 137 -15.70 60.18 28.94
CA LYS A 137 -15.02 60.88 27.86
C LYS A 137 -15.97 61.78 27.06
N GLU A 138 -17.12 61.26 26.66
CA GLU A 138 -18.16 62.04 25.95
C GLU A 138 -18.72 63.17 26.83
N SER A 139 -18.87 62.92 28.13
CA SER A 139 -19.34 63.92 29.10
C SER A 139 -18.36 65.08 29.25
N LEU A 140 -17.06 64.79 29.41
CA LEU A 140 -16.01 65.80 29.51
C LEU A 140 -15.88 66.61 28.21
N TRP A 141 -15.96 65.93 27.06
CA TRP A 141 -15.97 66.60 25.75
C TRP A 141 -17.16 67.55 25.60
N LYS A 142 -18.36 67.16 26.05
CA LYS A 142 -19.57 68.00 25.99
C LYS A 142 -19.52 69.19 26.96
N ILE A 143 -18.92 69.01 28.14
CA ILE A 143 -18.72 70.09 29.12
C ILE A 143 -17.77 71.14 28.55
N ASN A 144 -16.62 70.69 28.03
CA ASN A 144 -15.55 71.51 27.44
C ASN A 144 -15.15 72.71 28.33
N ASP A 145 -14.86 72.43 29.61
CA ASP A 145 -14.42 73.41 30.60
C ASP A 145 -13.17 72.87 31.33
N VAL A 146 -12.07 73.63 31.24
CA VAL A 146 -10.76 73.26 31.80
C VAL A 146 -10.79 73.31 33.33
N ALA A 147 -11.37 74.34 33.92
CA ALA A 147 -11.43 74.48 35.38
C ALA A 147 -12.32 73.39 35.99
N TRP A 148 -13.42 73.05 35.31
CA TRP A 148 -14.29 71.96 35.70
C TRP A 148 -13.54 70.62 35.68
N THR A 149 -12.81 70.33 34.60
CA THR A 149 -12.03 69.09 34.45
C THR A 149 -10.92 68.97 35.49
N ILE A 150 -10.18 70.06 35.76
CA ILE A 150 -9.15 70.13 36.82
C ILE A 150 -9.76 69.82 38.19
N GLN A 151 -10.94 70.36 38.49
CA GLN A 151 -11.61 70.09 39.76
C GLN A 151 -12.05 68.63 39.85
N LEU A 152 -12.58 68.04 38.78
CA LEU A 152 -12.92 66.61 38.75
C LEU A 152 -11.67 65.72 38.96
N THR A 153 -10.52 66.05 38.36
CA THR A 153 -9.25 65.34 38.61
C THR A 153 -8.89 65.36 40.11
N ARG A 154 -9.01 66.52 40.77
CA ARG A 154 -8.74 66.65 42.20
C ARG A 154 -9.71 65.82 43.04
N ASP A 155 -10.99 65.80 42.68
CA ASP A 155 -12.01 65.06 43.41
C ASP A 155 -11.84 63.54 43.24
N PHE A 156 -11.49 63.05 42.05
CA PHE A 156 -11.08 61.67 41.83
C PHE A 156 -9.87 61.29 42.70
N LYS A 157 -8.87 62.17 42.78
CA LYS A 157 -7.68 61.96 43.61
C LYS A 157 -8.00 61.94 45.11
N GLN A 158 -8.91 62.79 45.57
CA GLN A 158 -9.30 62.86 46.99
C GLN A 158 -10.01 61.59 47.46
N GLN A 159 -10.82 60.94 46.61
CA GLN A 159 -11.52 59.71 46.98
C GLN A 159 -10.69 58.43 46.82
N MET A 160 -9.40 58.54 46.49
CA MET A 160 -8.51 57.39 46.30
C MET A 160 -8.42 56.52 47.57
N GLY A 161 -8.46 57.12 48.75
CA GLY A 161 -8.45 56.41 50.05
C GLY A 161 -9.77 55.74 50.42
N SER A 162 -10.86 55.99 49.67
CA SER A 162 -12.21 55.52 49.99
C SER A 162 -12.49 54.08 49.56
N TYR A 163 -11.57 53.45 48.83
CA TYR A 163 -11.74 52.12 48.25
C TYR A 163 -10.56 51.21 48.59
N SER A 164 -10.82 49.92 48.79
CA SER A 164 -9.75 48.94 49.04
C SER A 164 -8.85 48.80 47.82
N ASN A 165 -7.56 48.53 48.03
CA ASN A 165 -6.57 48.51 46.93
C ASN A 165 -6.82 47.40 45.90
N THR A 166 -7.60 46.38 46.23
CA THR A 166 -7.95 45.26 45.36
C THR A 166 -9.33 45.40 44.70
N SER A 167 -10.12 46.40 45.11
CA SER A 167 -11.49 46.62 44.63
C SER A 167 -11.56 47.00 43.14
N ILE A 168 -12.71 46.71 42.53
CA ILE A 168 -12.96 47.05 41.13
C ILE A 168 -13.15 48.56 40.96
N GLU A 169 -13.72 49.21 41.97
CA GLU A 169 -13.90 50.65 42.08
C GLU A 169 -12.55 51.38 42.04
N LYS A 170 -11.56 50.88 42.79
CA LYS A 170 -10.21 51.46 42.80
C LYS A 170 -9.53 51.33 41.44
N LYS A 171 -9.64 50.16 40.80
CA LYS A 171 -9.07 49.92 39.47
C LYS A 171 -9.72 50.80 38.41
N PHE A 172 -11.04 50.92 38.44
CA PHE A 172 -11.79 51.81 37.56
C PHE A 172 -11.44 53.29 37.81
N LEU A 173 -11.30 53.70 39.09
CA LEU A 173 -10.91 55.06 39.46
C LEU A 173 -9.57 55.47 38.84
N TRP A 174 -8.56 54.59 38.82
CA TRP A 174 -7.28 54.89 38.16
C TRP A 174 -7.45 55.15 36.66
N LYS A 175 -8.28 54.35 35.98
CA LYS A 175 -8.58 54.52 34.55
C LYS A 175 -9.38 55.80 34.30
N ALA A 176 -10.44 56.04 35.08
CA ALA A 176 -11.27 57.25 34.99
C ALA A 176 -10.44 58.52 35.24
N LEU A 177 -9.51 58.49 36.18
CA LEU A 177 -8.57 59.58 36.42
C LEU A 177 -7.65 59.81 35.22
N GLY A 178 -7.09 58.74 34.63
CA GLY A 178 -6.31 58.81 33.40
C GLY A 178 -7.10 59.38 32.21
N THR A 179 -8.34 58.92 32.00
CA THR A 179 -9.27 59.43 30.97
C THR A 179 -9.62 60.90 31.19
N THR A 180 -9.76 61.33 32.45
CA THR A 180 -10.02 62.73 32.80
C THR A 180 -8.81 63.62 32.49
N LEU A 181 -7.60 63.14 32.80
CA LEU A 181 -6.36 63.83 32.43
C LEU A 181 -6.18 63.90 30.91
N ALA A 182 -6.48 62.82 30.18
CA ALA A 182 -6.50 62.81 28.72
C ALA A 182 -7.46 63.86 28.13
N SER A 183 -8.57 64.12 28.81
CA SER A 183 -9.58 65.10 28.36
C SER A 183 -9.26 66.54 28.79
N CYS A 184 -8.24 66.76 29.62
CA CYS A 184 -7.85 68.08 30.10
C CYS A 184 -7.00 68.82 29.04
N GLN A 185 -7.33 70.09 28.75
CA GLN A 185 -6.59 70.89 27.76
C GLN A 185 -5.38 71.63 28.35
N ASP A 186 -5.27 71.73 29.68
CA ASP A 186 -4.15 72.38 30.36
C ASP A 186 -2.94 71.42 30.47
N SER A 187 -2.00 71.58 29.53
CA SER A 187 -0.79 70.77 29.47
C SER A 187 0.14 70.92 30.68
N ASP A 188 0.19 72.10 31.31
CA ASP A 188 1.06 72.34 32.47
C ASP A 188 0.50 71.65 33.71
N PHE A 189 -0.82 71.72 33.90
CA PHE A 189 -1.51 70.96 34.93
C PHE A 189 -1.31 69.46 34.74
N VAL A 190 -1.54 68.93 33.52
CA VAL A 190 -1.34 67.51 33.22
C VAL A 190 0.11 67.07 33.50
N ASN A 191 1.10 67.84 33.05
CA ASN A 191 2.52 67.60 33.33
C ASN A 191 2.82 67.57 34.84
N SER A 192 2.29 68.54 35.59
CA SER A 192 2.44 68.58 37.05
C SER A 192 1.82 67.37 37.73
N GLN A 193 0.63 66.93 37.30
CA GLN A 193 -0.04 65.77 37.89
C GLN A 193 0.70 64.47 37.59
N ILE A 194 1.17 64.26 36.35
CA ILE A 194 1.96 63.05 36.00
C ILE A 194 3.25 62.98 36.83
N LYS A 195 3.97 64.10 36.98
CA LYS A 195 5.18 64.17 37.83
C LYS A 195 4.87 63.84 39.28
N GLU A 196 3.74 64.32 39.80
CA GLU A 196 3.32 64.03 41.17
C GLU A 196 3.04 62.54 41.36
N PHE A 197 2.34 61.89 40.43
CA PHE A 197 2.08 60.44 40.51
C PHE A 197 3.36 59.61 40.46
N LEU A 198 4.36 60.00 39.67
CA LEU A 198 5.65 59.29 39.60
C LEU A 198 6.52 59.51 40.86
N THR A 199 6.46 60.69 41.47
CA THR A 199 7.33 61.06 42.62
C THR A 199 6.73 60.74 43.99
N ALA A 200 5.41 60.70 44.12
CA ALA A 200 4.69 60.44 45.37
C ALA A 200 3.54 59.42 45.23
N PRO A 201 3.81 58.17 44.81
CA PRO A 201 2.78 57.19 44.45
C PRO A 201 2.03 56.57 45.64
N ASN A 202 2.41 56.87 46.89
CA ASN A 202 1.87 56.23 48.10
C ASN A 202 0.34 56.34 48.25
N GLN A 203 -0.30 57.32 47.63
CA GLN A 203 -1.76 57.53 47.70
C GLN A 203 -2.55 56.51 46.86
N LEU A 204 -1.91 55.79 45.95
CA LEU A 204 -2.56 54.90 44.99
C LEU A 204 -2.82 53.49 45.56
N GLY A 205 -2.10 53.06 46.60
CA GLY A 205 -2.15 51.68 47.08
C GLY A 205 -1.22 50.78 46.27
N ASP A 206 -1.74 50.11 45.25
CA ASP A 206 -0.92 49.41 44.24
C ASP A 206 -0.33 50.43 43.27
N GLN A 207 0.89 50.86 43.56
CA GLN A 207 1.61 51.90 42.82
C GLN A 207 1.82 51.51 41.35
N ARG A 208 2.18 50.25 41.07
CA ARG A 208 2.44 49.74 39.73
C ARG A 208 1.17 49.81 38.89
N GLN A 209 0.08 49.19 39.35
CA GLN A 209 -1.17 49.16 38.56
C GLN A 209 -1.82 50.53 38.44
N GLY A 210 -1.79 51.33 39.51
CA GLY A 210 -2.38 52.66 39.51
C GLY A 210 -1.70 53.61 38.53
N ILE A 211 -0.37 53.72 38.59
CA ILE A 211 0.37 54.62 37.70
C ILE A 211 0.29 54.13 36.24
N THR A 212 0.45 52.84 36.01
CA THR A 212 0.31 52.24 34.67
C THR A 212 -1.03 52.61 34.04
N SER A 213 -2.12 52.49 34.80
CA SER A 213 -3.47 52.81 34.31
C SER A 213 -3.63 54.32 34.07
N ILE A 214 -3.21 55.17 35.02
CA ILE A 214 -3.36 56.62 34.90
C ILE A 214 -2.57 57.15 33.70
N LEU A 215 -1.29 56.79 33.59
CA LEU A 215 -0.41 57.27 32.52
C LEU A 215 -0.77 56.66 31.16
N GLY A 216 -1.15 55.38 31.12
CA GLY A 216 -1.65 54.72 29.91
C GLY A 216 -2.83 55.49 29.34
N TYR A 217 -3.93 55.63 30.09
CA TYR A 217 -5.11 56.35 29.60
C TYR A 217 -4.84 57.85 29.34
N CYS A 218 -3.95 58.50 30.10
CA CYS A 218 -3.55 59.89 29.84
C CYS A 218 -2.85 60.06 28.48
N ALA A 219 -2.09 59.05 28.04
CA ALA A 219 -1.33 59.09 26.79
C ALA A 219 -2.23 59.19 25.55
N GLU A 220 -3.53 58.87 25.65
CA GLU A 220 -4.50 58.93 24.55
C GLU A 220 -4.54 60.29 23.83
N ASN A 221 -4.40 61.40 24.58
CA ASN A 221 -4.32 62.75 24.01
C ASN A 221 -3.03 63.49 24.39
N HIS A 222 -2.27 63.00 25.38
CA HIS A 222 -1.06 63.67 25.90
C HIS A 222 0.21 62.81 25.79
N LEU A 223 0.33 62.02 24.72
CA LEU A 223 1.46 61.10 24.48
C LEU A 223 2.83 61.77 24.67
N ASP A 224 3.05 62.94 24.05
CA ASP A 224 4.32 63.66 24.13
C ASP A 224 4.68 64.10 25.56
N ILE A 225 3.68 64.54 26.33
CA ILE A 225 3.87 64.96 27.72
C ILE A 225 4.24 63.74 28.57
N VAL A 226 3.49 62.64 28.42
CA VAL A 226 3.71 61.39 29.17
C VAL A 226 5.11 60.83 28.88
N LEU A 227 5.51 60.70 27.61
CA LEU A 227 6.83 60.18 27.22
C LEU A 227 7.97 61.08 27.72
N LYS A 228 7.82 62.42 27.61
CA LYS A 228 8.84 63.37 28.09
C LYS A 228 9.01 63.29 29.61
N VAL A 229 7.91 63.22 30.35
CA VAL A 229 7.95 63.13 31.82
C VAL A 229 8.53 61.78 32.27
N LEU A 230 8.15 60.68 31.62
CA LEU A 230 8.70 59.35 31.89
C LEU A 230 10.20 59.27 31.63
N LYS A 231 10.67 59.80 30.49
CA LYS A 231 12.10 59.86 30.15
C LYS A 231 12.88 60.71 31.16
N THR A 232 12.32 61.86 31.55
CA THR A 232 12.93 62.74 32.57
C THR A 232 13.05 62.02 33.92
N PHE A 233 12.01 61.29 34.33
CA PHE A 233 12.01 60.49 35.55
C PHE A 233 13.06 59.38 35.49
N GLN A 234 13.14 58.65 34.36
CA GLN A 234 14.12 57.60 34.12
C GLN A 234 15.57 58.11 34.16
N ASP A 235 15.85 59.28 33.58
CA ASP A 235 17.19 59.87 33.58
C ASP A 235 17.58 60.44 34.96
N GLN A 236 16.63 60.97 35.73
CA GLN A 236 16.87 61.41 37.11
C GLN A 236 17.20 60.24 38.04
N GLU A 237 16.56 59.08 37.84
CA GLU A 237 16.89 57.84 38.55
C GLU A 237 18.33 57.35 38.23
N LYS A 238 18.83 57.52 37.00
CA LYS A 238 20.23 57.21 36.65
C LYS A 238 21.22 58.05 37.45
N PHE A 239 20.94 59.35 37.63
CA PHE A 239 21.86 60.27 38.27
C PHE A 239 22.00 60.02 39.79
N PHE A 240 20.92 59.55 40.42
CA PHE A 240 20.90 59.27 41.87
C PHE A 240 21.50 57.91 42.26
N MET A 241 21.58 56.94 41.34
CA MET A 241 22.19 55.63 41.64
C MET A 241 23.72 55.67 41.78
N ASN A 242 24.39 56.77 41.41
CA ASN A 242 25.82 56.96 41.66
C ASN A 242 26.16 57.54 43.06
N ARG A 243 25.16 57.90 43.89
CA ARG A 243 25.38 58.35 45.28
C ARG A 243 24.26 57.85 46.21
N CYS A 244 24.56 56.76 46.94
CA CYS A 244 23.90 56.32 48.18
C CYS A 244 22.35 56.32 48.22
N LYS A 245 21.73 55.18 47.91
CA LYS A 245 20.32 54.90 48.19
C LYS A 245 20.08 53.80 49.25
N SER A 246 21.05 53.45 50.09
CA SER A 246 20.86 52.39 51.09
C SER A 246 20.43 52.84 52.50
N LEU A 247 20.38 54.14 52.84
CA LEU A 247 20.24 54.50 54.28
C LEU A 247 19.16 55.52 54.69
N PHE A 248 18.54 56.34 53.82
CA PHE A 248 17.69 57.45 54.33
C PHE A 248 16.41 57.80 53.57
N SER A 249 15.81 56.91 52.79
CA SER A 249 14.51 57.18 52.15
C SER A 249 13.57 55.98 52.25
N GLY A 250 12.79 55.91 53.33
CA GLY A 250 11.69 54.94 53.52
C GLY A 250 10.50 55.13 52.57
N LYS A 251 10.70 55.68 51.37
CA LYS A 251 9.69 55.76 50.30
C LYS A 251 10.01 54.67 49.28
N LYS A 252 9.12 53.68 49.11
CA LYS A 252 9.20 52.71 48.00
C LYS A 252 9.09 53.51 46.69
N SER A 253 10.17 53.60 45.93
CA SER A 253 10.19 54.20 44.58
C SER A 253 9.80 53.14 43.54
N LEU A 254 9.26 53.58 42.41
CA LEU A 254 8.98 52.70 41.26
C LEU A 254 10.24 51.93 40.86
N THR A 255 10.09 50.65 40.59
CA THR A 255 11.18 49.82 40.06
C THR A 255 11.32 50.03 38.56
N LYS A 256 12.45 49.59 37.99
CA LYS A 256 12.63 49.56 36.54
C LYS A 256 11.59 48.67 35.85
N THR A 257 11.17 47.56 36.48
CA THR A 257 10.10 46.68 35.96
C THR A 257 8.75 47.39 35.91
N ASP A 258 8.44 48.25 36.89
CA ASP A 258 7.24 49.08 36.89
C ASP A 258 7.23 50.05 35.71
N VAL A 259 8.36 50.72 35.44
CA VAL A 259 8.50 51.68 34.33
C VAL A 259 8.35 51.00 32.97
N MET A 260 8.84 49.76 32.81
CA MET A 260 8.67 48.99 31.58
C MET A 260 7.19 48.76 31.26
N VAL A 261 6.41 48.33 32.26
CA VAL A 261 4.96 48.10 32.11
C VAL A 261 4.23 49.41 31.80
N ILE A 262 4.67 50.54 32.37
CA ILE A 262 4.10 51.85 32.04
C ILE A 262 4.33 52.17 30.55
N TYR A 263 5.53 51.94 29.99
CA TYR A 263 5.77 52.14 28.56
C TYR A 263 4.88 51.24 27.68
N GLY A 264 4.64 49.98 28.09
CA GLY A 264 3.70 49.07 27.43
C GLY A 264 2.26 49.62 27.40
N ALA A 265 1.76 50.08 28.55
CA ALA A 265 0.42 50.63 28.65
C ALA A 265 0.28 51.98 27.92
N VAL A 266 1.33 52.81 27.92
CA VAL A 266 1.38 54.05 27.12
C VAL A 266 1.28 53.74 25.63
N ALA A 267 1.95 52.68 25.16
CA ALA A 267 1.81 52.25 23.77
C ALA A 267 0.38 51.82 23.44
N LEU A 268 -0.22 50.97 24.29
CA LEU A 268 -1.57 50.43 24.13
C LEU A 268 -2.65 51.51 23.98
N HIS A 269 -2.51 52.60 24.72
CA HIS A 269 -3.48 53.69 24.75
C HIS A 269 -3.06 54.91 23.92
N ALA A 270 -1.90 54.88 23.26
CA ALA A 270 -1.42 55.97 22.44
C ALA A 270 -2.37 56.25 21.25
N PRO A 271 -2.50 57.52 20.81
CA PRO A 271 -3.24 57.83 19.61
C PRO A 271 -2.60 57.15 18.39
N LYS A 272 -3.39 56.32 17.69
CA LYS A 272 -2.96 55.45 16.58
C LYS A 272 -2.10 56.17 15.54
N LYS A 273 -2.46 57.41 15.18
CA LYS A 273 -1.75 58.25 14.18
C LYS A 273 -0.33 58.66 14.59
N GLN A 274 -0.04 58.71 15.88
CA GLN A 274 1.25 59.19 16.42
C GLN A 274 2.13 58.04 16.90
N LEU A 275 1.53 56.94 17.36
CA LEU A 275 2.21 55.78 17.94
C LEU A 275 3.37 55.28 17.06
N LEU A 276 3.10 54.95 15.80
CA LEU A 276 4.06 54.29 14.91
C LEU A 276 5.34 55.10 14.70
N SER A 277 5.21 56.44 14.63
CA SER A 277 6.36 57.35 14.45
C SER A 277 7.28 57.45 15.67
N ARG A 278 6.75 57.17 16.87
CA ARG A 278 7.47 57.28 18.15
C ARG A 278 7.83 55.94 18.76
N LEU A 279 7.20 54.85 18.31
CA LEU A 279 7.29 53.53 18.90
C LEU A 279 8.73 53.04 19.04
N ASN A 280 9.50 53.03 17.95
CA ASN A 280 10.85 52.49 17.94
C ASN A 280 11.79 53.33 18.83
N GLN A 281 11.74 54.65 18.72
CA GLN A 281 12.70 55.55 19.37
C GLN A 281 12.36 55.85 20.83
N ASP A 282 11.09 56.04 21.17
CA ASP A 282 10.68 56.56 22.48
C ASP A 282 10.07 55.50 23.41
N ILE A 283 9.61 54.36 22.86
CA ILE A 283 8.95 53.30 23.66
C ILE A 283 9.80 52.03 23.69
N VAL A 284 9.97 51.36 22.54
CA VAL A 284 10.62 50.03 22.48
C VAL A 284 12.10 50.13 22.88
N SER A 285 12.81 51.16 22.43
CA SER A 285 14.20 51.39 22.84
C SER A 285 14.34 51.53 24.36
N GLN A 286 13.35 52.15 25.03
CA GLN A 286 13.37 52.35 26.48
C GLN A 286 13.03 51.06 27.23
N VAL A 287 12.06 50.29 26.75
CA VAL A 287 11.74 48.96 27.31
C VAL A 287 12.95 48.03 27.20
N LEU A 288 13.60 47.97 26.04
CA LEU A 288 14.83 47.17 25.84
C LEU A 288 15.99 47.66 26.71
N PHE A 289 16.17 48.97 26.82
CA PHE A 289 17.19 49.57 27.67
C PHE A 289 16.99 49.19 29.15
N LEU A 290 15.76 49.32 29.65
CA LEU A 290 15.41 48.96 31.04
C LEU A 290 15.58 47.47 31.29
N HIS A 291 15.18 46.62 30.33
CA HIS A 291 15.41 45.18 30.40
C HIS A 291 16.91 44.86 30.50
N GLY A 292 17.73 45.40 29.59
CA GLY A 292 19.18 45.18 29.58
C GLY A 292 19.85 45.61 30.89
N GLN A 293 19.41 46.71 31.48
CA GLN A 293 19.92 47.14 32.79
C GLN A 293 19.51 46.22 33.95
N CYS A 294 18.36 45.57 33.88
CA CYS A 294 17.91 44.61 34.87
C CYS A 294 18.58 43.23 34.69
N SER A 295 19.08 42.93 33.49
CA SER A 295 19.74 41.66 33.16
C SER A 295 21.28 41.72 33.28
N GLN A 296 21.87 42.89 33.49
CA GLN A 296 23.31 43.06 33.69
C GLN A 296 23.69 42.98 35.17
N VAL A 297 24.60 42.06 35.51
CA VAL A 297 25.25 42.00 36.83
C VAL A 297 26.74 42.24 36.62
N LEU A 298 27.30 43.28 37.25
CA LEU A 298 28.72 43.67 37.12
C LEU A 298 29.20 43.89 35.67
N GLY A 299 28.32 44.36 34.78
CA GLY A 299 28.65 44.63 33.38
C GLY A 299 28.67 43.38 32.48
N MET A 300 28.38 42.20 33.03
CA MET A 300 28.17 40.97 32.26
C MET A 300 26.67 40.71 32.08
N SER A 301 26.28 40.32 30.86
CA SER A 301 24.91 39.89 30.56
C SER A 301 24.64 38.54 31.24
N VAL A 302 23.75 38.51 32.22
CA VAL A 302 23.30 37.28 32.88
C VAL A 302 21.85 37.02 32.50
N MET A 303 21.51 35.78 32.13
CA MET A 303 20.12 35.35 31.99
C MET A 303 19.44 35.46 33.36
N ASN A 304 18.76 36.58 33.59
CA ASN A 304 18.10 36.85 34.86
C ASN A 304 16.82 36.01 34.96
N LYS A 305 16.76 35.14 35.98
CA LYS A 305 15.60 34.27 36.29
C LYS A 305 14.53 34.98 37.14
N ASP A 306 14.63 36.28 37.31
CA ASP A 306 13.60 37.06 38.01
C ASP A 306 12.27 37.02 37.23
N MET A 307 11.30 36.28 37.79
CA MET A 307 9.96 36.11 37.23
C MET A 307 9.23 37.45 37.06
N ASP A 308 9.42 38.41 37.97
CA ASP A 308 8.75 39.71 37.88
C ASP A 308 9.23 40.51 36.66
N LEU A 309 10.54 40.47 36.38
CA LEU A 309 11.14 41.08 35.20
C LEU A 309 10.64 40.44 33.91
N GLN A 310 10.68 39.10 33.82
CA GLN A 310 10.25 38.37 32.64
C GLN A 310 8.76 38.59 32.34
N MET A 311 7.92 38.58 33.37
CA MET A 311 6.49 38.85 33.25
C MET A 311 6.20 40.30 32.86
N SER A 312 6.91 41.27 33.45
CA SER A 312 6.76 42.69 33.13
C SER A 312 7.19 42.99 31.70
N PHE A 313 8.31 42.42 31.24
CA PHE A 313 8.78 42.56 29.87
C PHE A 313 7.81 41.92 28.87
N THR A 314 7.39 40.67 29.12
CA THR A 314 6.44 39.94 28.26
C THR A 314 5.10 40.66 28.16
N ARG A 315 4.60 41.21 29.27
CA ARG A 315 3.38 42.04 29.28
C ARG A 315 3.55 43.29 28.43
N SER A 316 4.65 44.01 28.61
CA SER A 316 4.92 45.24 27.86
C SER A 316 4.99 44.98 26.36
N ILE A 317 5.66 43.89 25.95
CA ILE A 317 5.70 43.44 24.55
C ILE A 317 4.32 43.08 24.03
N THR A 318 3.52 42.37 24.81
CA THR A 318 2.15 42.00 24.42
C THR A 318 1.30 43.24 24.17
N GLU A 319 1.34 44.21 25.09
CA GLU A 319 0.61 45.47 25.00
C GLU A 319 1.08 46.31 23.80
N ILE A 320 2.40 46.36 23.54
CA ILE A 320 2.97 46.99 22.33
C ILE A 320 2.49 46.26 21.06
N GLY A 321 2.52 44.93 21.04
CA GLY A 321 2.10 44.14 19.89
C GLY A 321 0.64 44.38 19.52
N ILE A 322 -0.25 44.42 20.52
CA ILE A 322 -1.66 44.80 20.35
C ILE A 322 -1.78 46.23 19.82
N ALA A 323 -1.05 47.19 20.39
CA ALA A 323 -1.10 48.59 19.98
C ALA A 323 -0.70 48.80 18.51
N VAL A 324 0.34 48.10 18.05
CA VAL A 324 0.82 48.17 16.66
C VAL A 324 -0.19 47.53 15.72
N GLN A 325 -0.76 46.38 16.11
CA GLN A 325 -1.80 45.73 15.33
C GLN A 325 -3.03 46.63 15.17
N ASP A 326 -3.48 47.26 16.25
CA ASP A 326 -4.66 48.14 16.26
C ASP A 326 -4.45 49.45 15.49
N ALA A 327 -3.21 49.88 15.24
CA ALA A 327 -2.90 51.11 14.52
C ALA A 327 -3.12 51.00 12.99
N GLU A 328 -3.21 49.77 12.44
CA GLU A 328 -3.56 49.45 11.04
C GLU A 328 -2.86 50.30 9.95
N ASP A 329 -1.51 50.32 9.94
CA ASP A 329 -0.73 50.87 8.82
C ASP A 329 -0.06 49.76 8.00
N GLN A 330 -0.49 49.60 6.74
CA GLN A 330 0.04 48.57 5.84
C GLN A 330 1.52 48.78 5.46
N GLY A 331 2.06 49.99 5.59
CA GLY A 331 3.45 50.32 5.25
C GLY A 331 4.45 50.21 6.40
N PHE A 332 3.98 50.11 7.64
CA PHE A 332 4.85 50.11 8.81
C PHE A 332 5.63 48.80 8.97
N GLN A 333 6.94 48.90 9.22
CA GLN A 333 7.85 47.78 9.45
C GLN A 333 8.38 47.83 10.89
N PHE A 334 8.05 46.82 11.69
CA PHE A 334 8.42 46.78 13.10
C PHE A 334 9.85 46.27 13.29
N SER A 335 10.83 47.17 13.25
CA SER A 335 12.27 46.86 13.23
C SER A 335 12.79 46.02 14.42
N TYR A 336 12.10 46.05 15.57
CA TYR A 336 12.50 45.28 16.76
C TYR A 336 11.82 43.90 16.86
N LYS A 337 10.97 43.53 15.90
CA LYS A 337 10.16 42.30 15.94
C LYS A 337 10.98 41.04 16.25
N GLU A 338 12.02 40.76 15.45
CA GLU A 338 12.87 39.57 15.60
C GLU A 338 13.60 39.54 16.95
N MET A 339 14.17 40.68 17.36
CA MET A 339 14.87 40.81 18.64
C MET A 339 13.94 40.54 19.82
N LEU A 340 12.71 41.07 19.80
CA LEU A 340 11.72 40.85 20.86
C LEU A 340 11.26 39.39 20.91
N ILE A 341 11.07 38.75 19.76
CA ILE A 341 10.77 37.31 19.69
C ILE A 341 11.91 36.49 20.29
N GLY A 342 13.17 36.84 19.97
CA GLY A 342 14.35 36.18 20.52
C GLY A 342 14.35 36.17 22.06
N TYR A 343 14.15 37.34 22.68
CA TYR A 343 14.07 37.44 24.14
C TYR A 343 12.91 36.63 24.73
N VAL A 344 11.72 36.68 24.11
CA VAL A 344 10.54 35.97 24.61
C VAL A 344 10.71 34.45 24.47
N LEU A 345 11.34 33.97 23.39
CA LEU A 345 11.71 32.56 23.23
C LEU A 345 12.76 32.12 24.25
N ASP A 346 13.75 32.95 24.55
CA ASP A 346 14.76 32.65 25.57
C ASP A 346 14.13 32.47 26.97
N PHE A 347 13.05 33.20 27.27
CA PHE A 347 12.29 32.96 28.50
C PHE A 347 11.62 31.59 28.51
N ILE A 348 11.04 31.15 27.39
CA ILE A 348 10.44 29.82 27.27
C ILE A 348 11.51 28.73 27.38
N ARG A 349 12.70 28.93 26.79
CA ARG A 349 13.86 28.03 26.92
C ARG A 349 14.37 27.93 28.35
N GLY A 350 14.22 29.00 29.13
CA GLY A 350 14.60 29.05 30.54
C GLY A 350 13.67 28.27 31.48
N GLU A 351 12.46 27.90 31.02
CA GLU A 351 11.47 27.20 31.83
C GLU A 351 11.75 25.67 31.91
N PRO A 352 11.49 25.03 33.06
CA PRO A 352 11.83 23.62 33.32
C PRO A 352 10.97 22.64 32.51
N LEU A 353 11.59 21.68 31.82
CA LEU A 353 10.90 20.74 30.91
C LEU A 353 9.93 19.75 31.56
N ASP A 354 10.01 19.59 32.88
CA ASP A 354 9.30 18.60 33.68
C ASP A 354 8.21 19.20 34.59
N SER A 355 8.18 20.52 34.79
CA SER A 355 7.26 21.18 35.72
C SER A 355 6.56 22.40 35.13
N LEU A 356 5.48 22.84 35.79
CA LEU A 356 4.70 24.05 35.47
C LEU A 356 4.55 24.93 36.71
N ALA A 357 5.61 25.66 37.06
CA ALA A 357 5.65 26.51 38.24
C ALA A 357 5.37 28.00 37.96
N SER A 358 5.40 28.43 36.69
CA SER A 358 5.32 29.85 36.33
C SER A 358 4.30 30.12 35.20
N PRO A 359 3.76 31.36 35.13
CA PRO A 359 2.91 31.80 34.02
C PRO A 359 3.67 32.24 32.76
N ILE A 360 5.00 32.11 32.73
CA ILE A 360 5.85 32.68 31.66
C ILE A 360 5.51 32.07 30.30
N ARG A 361 5.40 30.73 30.20
CA ARG A 361 5.14 30.03 28.92
C ARG A 361 3.94 30.58 28.17
N TRP A 362 2.76 30.59 28.80
CA TRP A 362 1.53 31.00 28.11
C TRP A 362 1.46 32.50 27.86
N LYS A 363 2.08 33.33 28.72
CA LYS A 363 2.21 34.77 28.48
C LYS A 363 3.14 35.05 27.30
N ALA A 364 4.26 34.34 27.22
CA ALA A 364 5.22 34.43 26.13
C ALA A 364 4.59 33.99 24.80
N LEU A 365 3.83 32.89 24.78
CA LEU A 365 3.07 32.44 23.61
C LEU A 365 2.07 33.50 23.12
N ILE A 366 1.36 34.18 24.03
CA ILE A 366 0.46 35.28 23.66
C ILE A 366 1.26 36.45 23.05
N ALA A 367 2.40 36.82 23.63
CA ALA A 367 3.25 37.87 23.09
C ALA A 367 3.75 37.53 21.67
N ILE A 368 4.26 36.30 21.48
CA ILE A 368 4.70 35.79 20.16
C ILE A 368 3.53 35.84 19.17
N ARG A 369 2.32 35.44 19.56
CA ARG A 369 1.13 35.46 18.71
C ARG A 369 0.78 36.86 18.19
N TYR A 370 0.89 37.89 19.02
CA TYR A 370 0.63 39.25 18.58
C TYR A 370 1.77 39.78 17.71
N LEU A 371 3.03 39.47 18.05
CA LEU A 371 4.18 39.86 17.24
C LEU A 371 4.22 39.18 15.87
N SER A 372 3.74 37.94 15.74
CA SER A 372 3.76 37.20 14.47
C SER A 372 2.90 37.85 13.39
N LYS A 373 1.78 38.48 13.77
CA LYS A 373 0.88 39.21 12.86
C LYS A 373 1.47 40.54 12.32
N LEU A 374 2.53 41.07 12.94
CA LEU A 374 3.12 42.36 12.55
C LEU A 374 4.05 42.22 11.34
N LYS A 375 4.25 43.28 10.57
CA LYS A 375 5.25 43.33 9.48
C LYS A 375 6.65 43.68 10.03
N PRO A 376 7.76 43.15 9.45
CA PRO A 376 7.82 42.26 8.29
C PRO A 376 7.29 40.86 8.61
N GLN A 377 6.72 40.17 7.62
CA GLN A 377 6.33 38.77 7.77
C GLN A 377 7.55 37.91 8.06
N PHE A 378 7.36 36.86 8.85
CA PHE A 378 8.41 35.90 9.11
C PHE A 378 8.68 35.05 7.87
N SER A 379 9.91 34.56 7.74
CA SER A 379 10.19 33.47 6.80
C SER A 379 9.56 32.17 7.31
N LEU A 380 9.35 31.20 6.41
CA LEU A 380 8.91 29.85 6.80
C LEU A 380 9.84 29.26 7.87
N GLN A 381 11.15 29.41 7.74
CA GLN A 381 12.11 28.86 8.70
C GLN A 381 11.92 29.48 10.10
N ASP A 382 11.59 30.76 10.19
CA ASP A 382 11.31 31.41 11.47
C ASP A 382 10.00 30.89 12.06
N HIS A 383 8.95 30.72 11.24
CA HIS A 383 7.70 30.08 11.68
C HIS A 383 7.96 28.68 12.24
N LEU A 384 8.71 27.86 11.51
CA LEU A 384 9.03 26.49 11.93
C LEU A 384 9.84 26.48 13.24
N ASN A 385 10.90 27.30 13.34
CA ASN A 385 11.74 27.38 14.53
C ASN A 385 10.95 27.83 15.77
N ILE A 386 10.09 28.86 15.63
CA ILE A 386 9.25 29.37 16.71
C ILE A 386 8.27 28.27 17.16
N LEU A 387 7.53 27.67 16.23
CA LEU A 387 6.52 26.67 16.55
C LEU A 387 7.15 25.41 17.15
N GLU A 388 8.23 24.92 16.56
CA GLU A 388 8.93 23.70 17.01
C GLU A 388 9.48 23.85 18.43
N GLU A 389 10.10 24.99 18.76
CA GLU A 389 10.58 25.25 20.13
C GLU A 389 9.40 25.22 21.11
N ASN A 390 8.29 25.89 20.79
CA ASN A 390 7.13 25.94 21.67
C ASN A 390 6.44 24.58 21.85
N ILE A 391 6.32 23.81 20.76
CA ILE A 391 5.79 22.45 20.76
C ILE A 391 6.64 21.52 21.64
N ARG A 392 7.97 21.53 21.46
CA ARG A 392 8.93 20.71 22.23
C ARG A 392 8.95 21.03 23.73
N ARG A 393 8.45 22.20 24.15
CA ARG A 393 8.41 22.61 25.57
C ARG A 393 7.10 22.28 26.27
N LEU A 394 6.03 22.03 25.52
CA LEU A 394 4.68 21.82 26.07
C LEU A 394 4.14 20.41 25.84
N LEU A 395 4.29 19.85 24.64
CA LEU A 395 3.77 18.50 24.37
C LEU A 395 4.40 17.40 25.25
N PRO A 396 5.73 17.34 25.45
CA PRO A 396 6.37 16.28 26.23
C PRO A 396 6.26 16.43 27.75
N LEU A 397 5.58 17.45 28.28
CA LEU A 397 5.42 17.63 29.73
C LEU A 397 4.86 16.34 30.40
N PRO A 398 5.14 16.08 31.68
CA PRO A 398 4.50 14.95 32.36
C PRO A 398 2.97 15.04 32.34
N PRO A 399 2.23 13.90 32.48
CA PRO A 399 0.78 13.90 32.60
C PRO A 399 0.26 14.92 33.62
N LEU A 400 -0.92 15.49 33.39
CA LEU A 400 -1.46 16.56 34.24
C LEU A 400 -1.59 16.12 35.72
N GLU A 401 -1.94 14.86 35.96
CA GLU A 401 -2.00 14.30 37.32
C GLU A 401 -0.62 14.28 38.00
N ASN A 402 0.44 13.98 37.25
CA ASN A 402 1.80 14.02 37.79
C ASN A 402 2.25 15.45 38.08
N LEU A 403 1.93 16.40 37.20
CA LEU A 403 2.21 17.82 37.43
C LEU A 403 1.46 18.34 38.68
N LYS A 404 0.18 17.97 38.84
CA LYS A 404 -0.58 18.30 40.05
C LYS A 404 0.04 17.70 41.31
N SER A 405 0.68 16.54 41.23
CA SER A 405 1.33 15.90 42.38
C SER A 405 2.52 16.70 42.93
N GLU A 406 3.08 17.64 42.16
CA GLU A 406 4.11 18.59 42.62
C GLU A 406 3.54 19.65 43.58
N GLY A 407 2.23 19.92 43.51
CA GLY A 407 1.54 20.89 44.36
C GLY A 407 1.37 20.38 45.78
N GLN A 408 1.94 21.10 46.75
CA GLN A 408 1.87 20.73 48.18
C GLN A 408 0.48 20.99 48.79
N THR A 409 -0.24 22.00 48.28
CA THR A 409 -1.58 22.37 48.73
C THR A 409 -2.61 22.24 47.60
N ASP A 410 -3.90 22.14 47.94
CA ASP A 410 -4.98 22.10 46.93
C ASP A 410 -4.98 23.37 46.05
N LYS A 411 -4.59 24.53 46.61
CA LYS A 411 -4.43 25.77 45.84
C LYS A 411 -3.30 25.69 44.84
N ASP A 412 -2.19 25.02 45.17
CA ASP A 412 -1.07 24.82 44.24
C ASP A 412 -1.49 23.90 43.09
N LYS A 413 -2.27 22.84 43.38
CA LYS A 413 -2.82 21.93 42.38
C LYS A 413 -3.75 22.64 41.40
N GLU A 414 -4.67 23.46 41.91
CA GLU A 414 -5.55 24.30 41.09
C GLU A 414 -4.75 25.30 40.25
N HIS A 415 -3.69 25.88 40.83
CA HIS A 415 -2.80 26.80 40.11
C HIS A 415 -2.08 26.11 38.95
N ILE A 416 -1.51 24.92 39.16
CA ILE A 416 -0.85 24.14 38.11
C ILE A 416 -1.84 23.75 37.01
N GLN A 417 -3.07 23.34 37.36
CA GLN A 417 -4.12 23.07 36.38
C GLN A 417 -4.43 24.32 35.54
N PHE A 418 -4.58 25.47 36.19
CA PHE A 418 -4.80 26.73 35.50
C PHE A 418 -3.65 27.06 34.54
N LEU A 419 -2.39 26.92 34.98
CA LEU A 419 -1.22 27.17 34.15
C LEU A 419 -1.16 26.23 32.93
N TYR A 420 -1.48 24.95 33.13
CA TYR A 420 -1.56 23.96 32.05
C TYR A 420 -2.61 24.32 31.01
N GLU A 421 -3.86 24.56 31.45
CA GLU A 421 -4.97 24.90 30.54
C GLU A 421 -4.67 26.17 29.75
N ARG A 422 -4.13 27.21 30.40
CA ARG A 422 -3.74 28.46 29.73
C ARG A 422 -2.60 28.25 28.74
N SER A 423 -1.62 27.40 29.04
CA SER A 423 -0.49 27.11 28.15
C SER A 423 -0.93 26.35 26.91
N MET A 424 -1.76 25.33 27.07
CA MET A 424 -2.29 24.55 25.95
C MET A 424 -3.24 25.38 25.06
N ASP A 425 -4.07 26.24 25.67
CA ASP A 425 -4.92 27.19 24.94
C ASP A 425 -4.11 28.24 24.18
N ALA A 426 -3.08 28.82 24.81
CA ALA A 426 -2.20 29.79 24.16
C ALA A 426 -1.42 29.16 22.99
N LEU A 427 -0.92 27.93 23.14
CA LEU A 427 -0.21 27.21 22.07
C LEU A 427 -1.14 26.92 20.89
N GLY A 428 -2.36 26.40 21.14
CA GLY A 428 -3.34 26.15 20.08
C GLY A 428 -3.72 27.43 19.33
N LYS A 429 -3.89 28.55 20.04
CA LYS A 429 -4.16 29.87 19.42
C LYS A 429 -2.98 30.41 18.64
N LEU A 430 -1.75 30.19 19.11
CA LEU A 430 -0.54 30.57 18.38
C LEU A 430 -0.43 29.79 17.07
N LEU A 431 -0.56 28.46 17.13
CA LEU A 431 -0.55 27.59 15.95
C LEU A 431 -1.64 27.99 14.95
N LYS A 432 -2.89 28.15 15.40
CA LYS A 432 -4.02 28.60 14.56
C LYS A 432 -3.69 29.91 13.85
N THR A 433 -3.11 30.88 14.56
CA THR A 433 -2.74 32.18 14.01
C THR A 433 -1.63 32.07 12.97
N MET A 434 -0.53 31.37 13.30
CA MET A 434 0.64 31.30 12.43
C MET A 434 0.41 30.41 11.21
N MET A 435 -0.45 29.40 11.31
CA MET A 435 -0.77 28.49 10.21
C MET A 435 -1.69 29.14 9.17
N TRP A 436 -2.66 29.94 9.58
CA TRP A 436 -3.73 30.39 8.68
C TRP A 436 -3.67 31.88 8.28
N ASP A 437 -2.94 32.73 9.01
CA ASP A 437 -2.91 34.17 8.70
C ASP A 437 -1.94 34.53 7.56
N ASN A 438 -2.46 34.69 6.33
CA ASN A 438 -1.72 35.13 5.14
C ASN A 438 -0.51 34.25 4.79
N VAL A 439 -0.69 32.93 4.88
CA VAL A 439 0.33 31.92 4.58
C VAL A 439 -0.12 31.08 3.37
N ASN A 440 0.82 30.61 2.56
CA ASN A 440 0.52 29.75 1.42
C ASN A 440 0.29 28.28 1.87
N ALA A 441 -0.30 27.46 1.01
CA ALA A 441 -0.65 26.07 1.33
C ALA A 441 0.56 25.18 1.72
N GLU A 442 1.72 25.36 1.08
CA GLU A 442 2.92 24.54 1.33
C GLU A 442 3.50 24.82 2.71
N ASP A 443 3.61 26.11 3.08
CA ASP A 443 4.06 26.56 4.39
C ASP A 443 3.13 26.05 5.51
N CYS A 444 1.81 26.04 5.27
CA CYS A 444 0.84 25.43 6.20
C CYS A 444 1.15 23.95 6.43
N GLN A 445 1.42 23.20 5.36
CA GLN A 445 1.72 21.76 5.43
C GLN A 445 3.00 21.49 6.23
N GLU A 446 4.07 22.25 5.99
CA GLU A 446 5.32 22.15 6.74
C GLU A 446 5.14 22.45 8.23
N MET A 447 4.32 23.46 8.57
CA MET A 447 3.99 23.74 9.97
C MET A 447 3.19 22.61 10.63
N PHE A 448 2.29 21.94 9.91
CA PHE A 448 1.59 20.75 10.43
C PHE A 448 2.54 19.56 10.63
N ASN A 449 3.57 19.41 9.78
CA ASN A 449 4.56 18.34 9.92
C ASN A 449 5.30 18.39 11.26
N LEU A 450 5.41 19.56 11.90
CA LEU A 450 5.97 19.69 13.27
C LEU A 450 5.18 18.89 14.33
N LEU A 451 3.88 18.66 14.09
CA LEU A 451 3.01 17.89 14.98
C LEU A 451 3.08 16.38 14.73
N ARG A 452 3.60 15.94 13.57
CA ARG A 452 3.58 14.53 13.12
C ARG A 452 4.15 13.57 14.17
N MET A 453 5.38 13.82 14.66
CA MET A 453 6.05 12.93 15.61
C MET A 453 5.28 12.79 16.94
N TRP A 454 4.44 13.77 17.27
CA TRP A 454 3.65 13.79 18.50
C TRP A 454 2.31 13.10 18.32
N LEU A 455 1.69 13.22 17.15
CA LEU A 455 0.44 12.54 16.80
C LEU A 455 0.60 11.01 16.75
N VAL A 456 1.80 10.52 16.45
CA VAL A 456 2.12 9.07 16.45
C VAL A 456 2.98 8.64 17.65
N SER A 457 3.12 9.50 18.68
CA SER A 457 3.91 9.17 19.87
C SER A 457 3.32 7.95 20.58
N GLN A 458 4.18 7.06 21.08
CA GLN A 458 3.78 5.91 21.89
C GLN A 458 3.25 6.33 23.28
N LYS A 459 3.56 7.55 23.73
CA LYS A 459 3.07 8.10 25.01
C LYS A 459 1.70 8.73 24.81
N GLU A 460 0.68 8.19 25.49
CA GLU A 460 -0.72 8.61 25.31
C GLU A 460 -0.95 10.09 25.60
N TRP A 461 -0.30 10.67 26.63
CA TRP A 461 -0.49 12.08 26.98
C TRP A 461 0.15 13.06 25.98
N GLU A 462 1.26 12.68 25.32
CA GLU A 462 1.87 13.50 24.27
C GLU A 462 0.94 13.54 23.05
N ARG A 463 0.44 12.36 22.69
CA ARG A 463 -0.50 12.18 21.58
C ARG A 463 -1.84 12.88 21.83
N GLU A 464 -2.40 12.73 23.03
CA GLU A 464 -3.63 13.42 23.45
C GLU A 464 -3.53 14.92 23.28
N ARG A 465 -2.43 15.52 23.76
CA ARG A 465 -2.19 16.96 23.63
C ARG A 465 -2.04 17.41 22.19
N ALA A 466 -1.31 16.64 21.38
CA ALA A 466 -1.16 16.92 19.95
C ALA A 466 -2.53 16.92 19.27
N PHE A 467 -3.36 15.91 19.49
CA PHE A 467 -4.72 15.84 18.95
C PHE A 467 -5.64 16.96 19.44
N GLN A 468 -5.59 17.32 20.72
CA GLN A 468 -6.37 18.44 21.27
C GLN A 468 -5.97 19.78 20.62
N ILE A 469 -4.68 19.99 20.35
CA ILE A 469 -4.20 21.17 19.64
C ILE A 469 -4.64 21.14 18.18
N THR A 470 -4.45 20.02 17.48
CA THR A 470 -4.87 19.86 16.09
C THR A 470 -6.37 20.14 15.92
N ALA A 471 -7.21 19.65 16.82
CA ALA A 471 -8.65 19.92 16.81
C ALA A 471 -8.99 21.41 17.04
N LYS A 472 -8.18 22.15 17.81
CA LYS A 472 -8.34 23.60 17.99
C LYS A 472 -7.87 24.42 16.78
N VAL A 473 -6.91 23.90 16.03
CA VAL A 473 -6.40 24.54 14.81
C VAL A 473 -7.37 24.31 13.65
N LEU A 474 -7.92 23.10 13.54
CA LEU A 474 -8.85 22.67 12.48
C LEU A 474 -10.31 22.91 12.89
N THR A 475 -10.71 24.18 12.86
CA THR A 475 -12.05 24.63 13.28
C THR A 475 -12.84 25.14 12.09
N ASN A 476 -14.17 25.01 12.15
CA ASN A 476 -15.07 25.31 11.02
C ASN A 476 -15.19 26.81 10.68
N ASP A 477 -14.50 27.68 11.40
CA ASP A 477 -14.49 29.15 11.22
C ASP A 477 -13.33 29.64 10.33
N ILE A 478 -12.53 28.74 9.77
CA ILE A 478 -11.37 29.06 8.92
C ILE A 478 -11.53 28.43 7.53
N GLU A 479 -11.04 29.13 6.53
CA GLU A 479 -10.84 28.61 5.17
C GLU A 479 -9.33 28.48 4.90
N ALA A 480 -8.91 27.32 4.41
CA ALA A 480 -7.50 27.04 4.08
C ALA A 480 -7.10 27.75 2.77
N PRO A 481 -5.81 28.02 2.55
CA PRO A 481 -5.33 28.57 1.28
C PRO A 481 -5.69 27.67 0.08
N GLU A 482 -5.83 28.28 -1.10
CA GLU A 482 -6.03 27.54 -2.36
C GLU A 482 -4.92 26.49 -2.54
N ASN A 483 -5.31 25.27 -2.98
CA ASN A 483 -4.45 24.10 -3.14
C ASN A 483 -3.94 23.42 -1.86
N PHE A 484 -4.47 23.75 -0.67
CA PHE A 484 -4.14 23.01 0.55
C PHE A 484 -4.55 21.53 0.45
N LYS A 485 -3.57 20.63 0.63
CA LYS A 485 -3.74 19.17 0.50
C LYS A 485 -4.10 18.56 1.86
N ILE A 486 -5.19 17.81 1.91
CA ILE A 486 -5.69 17.16 3.13
C ILE A 486 -5.33 15.67 3.19
N GLY A 487 -4.97 15.03 2.07
CA GLY A 487 -4.74 13.58 1.97
C GLY A 487 -3.81 13.02 3.05
N SER A 488 -2.59 13.57 3.18
CA SER A 488 -1.62 13.09 4.18
C SER A 488 -2.11 13.34 5.63
N LEU A 489 -2.64 14.53 5.92
CA LEU A 489 -3.17 14.83 7.26
C LEU A 489 -4.36 13.95 7.62
N LEU A 490 -5.21 13.62 6.64
CA LEU A 490 -6.33 12.72 6.84
C LEU A 490 -5.86 11.30 7.18
N GLY A 491 -4.85 10.79 6.47
CA GLY A 491 -4.26 9.48 6.73
C GLY A 491 -3.59 9.41 8.11
N LEU A 492 -2.99 10.51 8.57
CA LEU A 492 -2.37 10.63 9.88
C LEU A 492 -3.39 10.70 11.03
N LEU A 493 -4.52 11.41 10.84
CA LEU A 493 -5.46 11.70 11.92
C LEU A 493 -6.61 10.68 12.03
N ALA A 494 -7.16 10.25 10.91
CA ALA A 494 -8.38 9.44 10.88
C ALA A 494 -8.29 8.09 11.62
N PRO A 495 -7.18 7.32 11.55
CA PRO A 495 -7.06 6.03 12.24
C PRO A 495 -7.19 6.13 13.77
N HIS A 496 -6.82 7.29 14.35
CA HIS A 496 -6.92 7.53 15.78
C HIS A 496 -8.36 7.72 16.29
N SER A 497 -9.36 7.64 15.41
CA SER A 497 -10.76 7.40 15.81
C SER A 497 -10.96 6.06 16.53
N CYS A 498 -9.97 5.17 16.54
CA CYS A 498 -9.94 3.94 17.33
C CYS A 498 -8.77 3.90 18.35
N ASP A 499 -8.29 5.07 18.79
CA ASP A 499 -7.26 5.17 19.83
C ASP A 499 -7.76 4.70 21.21
N THR A 500 -6.83 4.40 22.12
CA THR A 500 -7.13 3.91 23.47
C THR A 500 -7.86 4.96 24.30
N LEU A 501 -7.49 6.24 24.17
CA LEU A 501 -8.13 7.33 24.91
C LEU A 501 -9.37 7.90 24.20
N PRO A 502 -10.53 8.02 24.88
CA PRO A 502 -11.74 8.63 24.30
C PRO A 502 -11.52 10.06 23.81
N THR A 503 -10.71 10.84 24.53
CA THR A 503 -10.36 12.21 24.18
C THR A 503 -9.61 12.30 22.85
N ILE A 504 -8.70 11.36 22.57
CA ILE A 504 -8.02 11.26 21.27
C ILE A 504 -9.04 10.88 20.18
N ARG A 505 -9.90 9.88 20.42
CA ARG A 505 -10.91 9.46 19.42
C ARG A 505 -11.81 10.62 18.99
N GLN A 506 -12.28 11.41 19.95
CA GLN A 506 -13.10 12.59 19.68
C GLN A 506 -12.33 13.67 18.91
N ALA A 507 -11.12 13.97 19.35
CA ALA A 507 -10.28 14.97 18.71
C ALA A 507 -9.86 14.57 17.29
N ALA A 508 -9.57 13.28 17.06
CA ALA A 508 -9.25 12.72 15.74
C ALA A 508 -10.44 12.82 14.77
N ALA A 509 -11.64 12.44 15.22
CA ALA A 509 -12.86 12.57 14.42
C ALA A 509 -13.19 14.04 14.11
N SER A 510 -13.09 14.92 15.12
CA SER A 510 -13.31 16.36 14.94
C SER A 510 -12.30 16.99 14.00
N SER A 511 -11.02 16.63 14.11
CA SER A 511 -9.95 17.11 13.23
C SER A 511 -10.14 16.62 11.80
N THR A 512 -10.52 15.33 11.63
CA THR A 512 -10.84 14.74 10.33
C THR A 512 -11.96 15.49 9.63
N ILE A 513 -13.04 15.78 10.36
CA ILE A 513 -14.18 16.55 9.85
C ILE A 513 -13.76 18.00 9.57
N GLY A 514 -12.97 18.60 10.46
CA GLY A 514 -12.42 19.94 10.31
C GLY A 514 -11.61 20.11 9.03
N LEU A 515 -10.79 19.12 8.64
CA LEU A 515 -10.02 19.15 7.38
C LEU A 515 -10.90 19.36 6.15
N PHE A 516 -12.07 18.71 6.09
CA PHE A 516 -13.01 18.89 4.98
C PHE A 516 -13.66 20.27 5.01
N TYR A 517 -14.06 20.77 6.20
CA TYR A 517 -14.64 22.11 6.33
C TYR A 517 -13.67 23.22 5.92
N ILE A 518 -12.40 23.16 6.36
CA ILE A 518 -11.41 24.19 5.98
C ILE A 518 -11.10 24.17 4.48
N LYS A 519 -11.31 23.03 3.80
CA LYS A 519 -11.18 22.90 2.33
C LYS A 519 -12.45 23.34 1.59
N GLY A 520 -13.48 23.82 2.28
CA GLY A 520 -14.75 24.24 1.70
C GLY A 520 -15.72 23.09 1.36
N ILE A 521 -15.48 21.87 1.87
CA ILE A 521 -16.34 20.71 1.63
C ILE A 521 -17.38 20.61 2.75
N HIS A 522 -18.65 20.86 2.42
CA HIS A 522 -19.76 20.77 3.36
C HIS A 522 -20.24 19.33 3.55
N LEU A 523 -20.05 18.79 4.76
CA LEU A 523 -20.49 17.45 5.16
C LEU A 523 -21.87 17.50 5.84
N GLU A 524 -22.60 16.37 5.83
CA GLU A 524 -23.88 16.21 6.55
C GLU A 524 -23.64 16.18 8.07
N MET A 525 -23.56 17.37 8.69
CA MET A 525 -23.12 17.57 10.08
C MET A 525 -23.92 16.76 11.11
N GLU A 526 -25.24 16.68 10.95
CA GLU A 526 -26.14 15.95 11.87
C GLU A 526 -25.82 14.45 11.95
N ARG A 527 -25.43 13.83 10.82
CA ARG A 527 -25.10 12.40 10.79
C ARG A 527 -23.73 12.11 11.37
N LEU A 528 -22.79 13.05 11.26
CA LEU A 528 -21.44 12.91 11.78
C LEU A 528 -21.37 13.18 13.28
N GLN A 529 -22.18 14.11 13.80
CA GLN A 529 -22.21 14.44 15.22
C GLN A 529 -22.65 13.23 16.08
N GLY A 530 -23.71 12.53 15.68
CA GLY A 530 -24.15 11.32 16.39
C GLY A 530 -23.14 10.16 16.31
N LEU A 531 -22.28 10.13 15.28
CA LEU A 531 -21.18 9.16 15.18
C LEU A 531 -20.01 9.56 16.09
N GLN A 532 -19.69 10.86 16.18
CA GLN A 532 -18.68 11.37 17.10
C GLN A 532 -19.04 11.03 18.55
N GLU A 533 -20.26 11.35 19.00
CA GLU A 533 -20.71 11.03 20.37
C GLU A 533 -20.56 9.54 20.70
N GLY A 534 -20.82 8.65 19.74
CA GLY A 534 -20.64 7.21 19.92
C GLY A 534 -19.19 6.74 20.13
N LEU A 535 -18.19 7.56 19.80
CA LEU A 535 -16.76 7.24 20.03
C LEU A 535 -16.38 7.29 21.52
N GLU A 536 -17.22 7.83 22.40
CA GLU A 536 -17.00 7.76 23.86
C GLU A 536 -17.17 6.34 24.41
N SER A 537 -17.80 5.43 23.66
CA SER A 537 -17.98 4.04 24.06
C SER A 537 -16.66 3.32 24.28
N ASP A 538 -16.57 2.49 25.34
CA ASP A 538 -15.43 1.62 25.63
C ASP A 538 -15.42 0.32 24.81
N ASP A 539 -16.47 0.03 24.03
CA ASP A 539 -16.53 -1.17 23.18
C ASP A 539 -15.74 -0.98 21.88
N VAL A 540 -14.62 -1.70 21.77
CA VAL A 540 -13.72 -1.70 20.61
C VAL A 540 -14.45 -2.03 19.29
N GLN A 541 -15.44 -2.93 19.31
CA GLN A 541 -16.21 -3.28 18.10
C GLN A 541 -17.14 -2.14 17.68
N VAL A 542 -17.69 -1.39 18.63
CA VAL A 542 -18.50 -0.20 18.36
C VAL A 542 -17.62 0.90 17.77
N GLN A 543 -16.44 1.15 18.36
CA GLN A 543 -15.46 2.14 17.88
C GLN A 543 -15.06 1.86 16.42
N ILE A 544 -14.70 0.61 16.10
CA ILE A 544 -14.33 0.21 14.74
C ILE A 544 -15.50 0.39 13.75
N LYS A 545 -16.72 0.03 14.16
CA LYS A 545 -17.92 0.21 13.32
C LYS A 545 -18.18 1.68 13.04
N ILE A 546 -18.01 2.55 14.04
CA ILE A 546 -18.16 4.00 13.89
C ILE A 546 -17.07 4.55 12.96
N SER A 547 -15.81 4.20 13.19
CA SER A 547 -14.69 4.60 12.33
C SER A 547 -14.92 4.20 10.87
N SER A 548 -15.38 2.97 10.62
CA SER A 548 -15.76 2.51 9.27
C SER A 548 -16.91 3.33 8.66
N LYS A 549 -17.91 3.73 9.45
CA LYS A 549 -19.00 4.59 8.96
C LYS A 549 -18.49 5.98 8.60
N ILE A 550 -17.61 6.57 9.42
CA ILE A 550 -16.98 7.86 9.12
C ILE A 550 -16.19 7.74 7.80
N ALA A 551 -15.35 6.71 7.65
CA ALA A 551 -14.59 6.43 6.44
C ALA A 551 -15.48 6.36 5.19
N LYS A 552 -16.64 5.70 5.27
CA LYS A 552 -17.59 5.61 4.14
C LYS A 552 -18.23 6.94 3.78
N ILE A 553 -18.49 7.81 4.76
CA ILE A 553 -19.12 9.11 4.54
C ILE A 553 -18.11 10.10 3.95
N VAL A 554 -16.92 10.19 4.54
CA VAL A 554 -15.93 11.20 4.17
C VAL A 554 -15.00 10.74 3.05
N GLY A 555 -14.75 9.43 2.95
CA GLY A 555 -13.78 8.86 2.01
C GLY A 555 -14.10 9.08 0.53
N LYS A 556 -15.35 9.42 0.19
CA LYS A 556 -15.79 9.79 -1.18
C LYS A 556 -15.49 11.25 -1.56
N PHE A 557 -15.05 12.06 -0.58
CA PHE A 557 -14.74 13.47 -0.78
C PHE A 557 -13.22 13.75 -0.78
N ILE A 558 -12.40 12.70 -0.67
CA ILE A 558 -10.95 12.81 -0.81
C ILE A 558 -10.66 13.05 -2.30
N PRO A 559 -9.96 14.13 -2.69
CA PRO A 559 -9.58 14.36 -4.09
C PRO A 559 -8.72 13.21 -4.63
N ASN A 560 -8.94 12.80 -5.88
CA ASN A 560 -8.23 11.68 -6.50
C ASN A 560 -6.70 11.91 -6.56
N GLU A 561 -6.27 13.16 -6.72
CA GLU A 561 -4.86 13.58 -6.74
C GLU A 561 -4.18 13.45 -5.36
N GLU A 562 -4.97 13.25 -4.30
CA GLU A 562 -4.48 13.17 -2.92
C GLU A 562 -4.57 11.75 -2.33
N ILE A 563 -5.14 10.79 -3.05
CA ILE A 563 -5.32 9.42 -2.55
C ILE A 563 -3.97 8.73 -2.34
N LEU A 564 -2.97 8.94 -3.20
CA LEU A 564 -1.63 8.37 -3.00
C LEU A 564 -1.02 8.81 -1.65
N MET A 565 -1.01 10.12 -1.38
CA MET A 565 -0.52 10.68 -0.11
C MET A 565 -1.31 10.16 1.09
N PHE A 566 -2.62 9.97 0.94
CA PHE A 566 -3.43 9.34 1.97
C PHE A 566 -3.00 7.87 2.19
N LEU A 567 -2.85 7.08 1.14
CA LEU A 567 -2.48 5.67 1.23
C LEU A 567 -1.09 5.46 1.85
N GLU A 568 -0.11 6.31 1.52
CA GLU A 568 1.23 6.30 2.12
C GLU A 568 1.15 6.40 3.65
N GLU A 569 0.42 7.37 4.18
CA GLU A 569 0.24 7.54 5.63
C GLU A 569 -0.48 6.37 6.30
N MET A 570 -1.43 5.77 5.59
CA MET A 570 -2.18 4.62 6.10
C MET A 570 -1.29 3.38 6.19
N LEU A 571 -0.38 3.20 5.22
CA LEU A 571 0.62 2.14 5.20
C LEU A 571 1.65 2.35 6.32
N ASP A 572 2.17 3.56 6.51
CA ASP A 572 3.01 3.93 7.67
C ASP A 572 2.29 3.65 9.01
N GLY A 573 1.00 3.93 9.06
CA GLY A 573 0.16 3.67 10.22
C GLY A 573 -0.01 2.17 10.51
N LEU A 574 -0.07 1.33 9.47
CA LEU A 574 -0.10 -0.13 9.62
C LEU A 574 1.21 -0.69 10.21
N GLU A 575 2.32 0.02 10.03
CA GLU A 575 3.63 -0.36 10.55
C GLU A 575 3.86 0.09 11.99
N SER A 576 3.39 1.27 12.38
CA SER A 576 3.87 1.97 13.58
C SER A 576 2.84 2.17 14.70
N LEU A 577 1.53 2.14 14.38
CA LEU A 577 0.47 2.43 15.36
C LEU A 577 0.11 1.23 16.25
N ASN A 578 -0.71 1.50 17.27
CA ASN A 578 -1.28 0.47 18.15
C ASN A 578 -2.30 -0.42 17.39
N PRO A 579 -2.62 -1.64 17.89
CA PRO A 579 -3.44 -2.61 17.15
C PRO A 579 -4.83 -2.11 16.73
N THR A 580 -5.52 -1.32 17.55
CA THR A 580 -6.86 -0.80 17.21
C THR A 580 -6.81 0.28 16.14
N CYS A 581 -5.79 1.16 16.19
CA CYS A 581 -5.53 2.16 15.16
C CYS A 581 -5.03 1.51 13.85
N THR A 582 -4.17 0.49 13.91
CA THR A 582 -3.76 -0.32 12.74
C THR A 582 -4.97 -0.94 12.05
N LYS A 583 -5.93 -1.48 12.82
CA LYS A 583 -7.17 -2.00 12.25
C LYS A 583 -8.02 -0.91 11.60
N ALA A 584 -8.08 0.27 12.19
CA ALA A 584 -8.71 1.43 11.57
C ALA A 584 -7.98 1.83 10.27
N CYS A 585 -6.64 1.81 10.24
CA CYS A 585 -5.86 2.09 9.03
C CYS A 585 -6.31 1.19 7.87
N GLY A 586 -6.28 -0.13 8.09
CA GLY A 586 -6.69 -1.10 7.08
C GLY A 586 -8.12 -0.89 6.58
N ILE A 587 -9.06 -0.60 7.49
CA ILE A 587 -10.47 -0.35 7.15
C ILE A 587 -10.64 0.89 6.30
N TRP A 588 -10.00 1.99 6.67
CA TRP A 588 -10.06 3.26 5.95
C TRP A 588 -9.44 3.13 4.56
N MET A 589 -8.25 2.54 4.46
CA MET A 589 -7.58 2.24 3.19
C MET A 589 -8.49 1.44 2.24
N ILE A 590 -9.02 0.31 2.72
CA ILE A 590 -9.92 -0.54 1.92
C ILE A 590 -11.21 0.19 1.54
N THR A 591 -11.76 1.02 2.43
CA THR A 591 -13.01 1.75 2.18
C THR A 591 -12.83 2.79 1.09
N VAL A 592 -11.72 3.52 1.10
CA VAL A 592 -11.38 4.51 0.06
C VAL A 592 -11.12 3.82 -1.27
N LEU A 593 -10.32 2.75 -1.29
CA LEU A 593 -10.06 1.97 -2.51
C LEU A 593 -11.35 1.38 -3.11
N LYS A 594 -12.29 0.90 -2.27
CA LYS A 594 -13.61 0.44 -2.72
C LYS A 594 -14.48 1.54 -3.32
N GLY A 595 -14.40 2.76 -2.78
CA GLY A 595 -15.24 3.88 -3.20
C GLY A 595 -14.70 4.61 -4.43
N GLN A 596 -13.38 4.74 -4.54
CA GLN A 596 -12.72 5.61 -5.53
C GLN A 596 -11.72 4.88 -6.43
N GLY A 597 -11.51 3.56 -6.27
CA GLY A 597 -10.48 2.80 -6.99
C GLY A 597 -10.59 2.86 -8.52
N ALA A 598 -11.80 2.97 -9.07
CA ALA A 598 -12.03 3.11 -10.51
C ALA A 598 -11.37 4.37 -11.10
N ALA A 599 -11.26 5.46 -10.33
CA ALA A 599 -10.72 6.73 -10.79
C ALA A 599 -9.18 6.84 -10.67
N LEU A 600 -8.50 5.78 -10.21
CA LEU A 600 -7.07 5.78 -9.91
C LEU A 600 -6.17 5.24 -11.03
N GLU A 601 -6.67 5.14 -12.26
CA GLU A 601 -5.94 4.55 -13.39
C GLU A 601 -4.57 5.24 -13.62
N ASP A 602 -4.54 6.58 -13.60
CA ASP A 602 -3.33 7.37 -13.89
C ASP A 602 -2.23 7.26 -12.81
N GLN A 603 -2.59 6.97 -11.55
CA GLN A 603 -1.66 6.90 -10.40
C GLN A 603 -1.41 5.45 -9.95
N LEU A 604 -1.97 4.47 -10.66
CA LEU A 604 -2.01 3.07 -10.21
C LEU A 604 -0.62 2.46 -9.98
N LEU A 605 0.34 2.75 -10.87
CA LEU A 605 1.70 2.23 -10.75
C LEU A 605 2.41 2.77 -9.51
N GLU A 606 2.27 4.07 -9.21
CA GLU A 606 2.84 4.69 -8.02
C GLU A 606 2.25 4.09 -6.75
N ILE A 607 0.92 3.89 -6.71
CA ILE A 607 0.25 3.24 -5.58
C ILE A 607 0.78 1.82 -5.35
N LEU A 608 0.92 1.03 -6.42
CA LEU A 608 1.44 -0.34 -6.33
C LEU A 608 2.89 -0.35 -5.84
N ASP A 609 3.74 0.56 -6.35
CA ASP A 609 5.14 0.69 -5.92
C ASP A 609 5.25 1.06 -4.44
N THR A 610 4.41 1.98 -3.95
CA THR A 610 4.32 2.30 -2.53
C THR A 610 3.90 1.08 -1.70
N ILE A 611 2.86 0.34 -2.12
CA ILE A 611 2.45 -0.89 -1.42
C ILE A 611 3.59 -1.91 -1.39
N TYR A 612 4.32 -2.11 -2.48
CA TYR A 612 5.46 -3.03 -2.51
C TYR A 612 6.61 -2.56 -1.61
N HIS A 613 6.80 -1.25 -1.43
CA HIS A 613 7.81 -0.70 -0.54
C HIS A 613 7.57 -1.10 0.93
N HIS A 614 6.32 -1.03 1.40
CA HIS A 614 5.94 -1.37 2.77
C HIS A 614 5.81 -2.89 3.03
N MET A 615 5.69 -3.69 1.96
CA MET A 615 5.42 -5.13 2.03
C MET A 615 6.42 -5.94 2.88
N PRO A 616 7.75 -5.73 2.78
CA PRO A 616 8.72 -6.50 3.57
C PRO A 616 8.59 -6.29 5.08
N VAL A 617 8.22 -5.08 5.52
CA VAL A 617 8.01 -4.75 6.93
C VAL A 617 6.68 -5.34 7.41
N LEU A 618 5.62 -5.11 6.65
CA LEU A 618 4.27 -5.54 6.99
C LEU A 618 4.10 -7.06 6.98
N ARG A 619 4.88 -7.82 6.20
CA ARG A 619 4.91 -9.29 6.23
C ARG A 619 5.18 -9.85 7.63
N GLN A 620 5.89 -9.13 8.49
CA GLN A 620 6.18 -9.57 9.86
C GLN A 620 4.96 -9.45 10.79
N LYS A 621 3.90 -8.75 10.34
CA LYS A 621 2.66 -8.49 11.06
C LYS A 621 1.47 -9.06 10.30
N GLU A 622 1.05 -10.28 10.64
CA GLU A 622 0.02 -11.04 9.92
C GLU A 622 -1.28 -10.25 9.67
N GLU A 623 -1.81 -9.56 10.68
CA GLU A 623 -3.04 -8.75 10.53
C GLU A 623 -2.86 -7.57 9.57
N SER A 624 -1.74 -6.84 9.66
CA SER A 624 -1.45 -5.71 8.77
C SER A 624 -1.19 -6.16 7.33
N PHE A 625 -0.51 -7.30 7.16
CA PHE A 625 -0.29 -7.90 5.86
C PHE A 625 -1.62 -8.28 5.18
N GLN A 626 -2.60 -8.80 5.94
CA GLN A 626 -3.91 -9.11 5.37
C GLN A 626 -4.63 -7.88 4.80
N PHE A 627 -4.47 -6.70 5.42
CA PHE A 627 -5.02 -5.45 4.89
C PHE A 627 -4.36 -5.02 3.58
N MET A 628 -3.04 -5.24 3.44
CA MET A 628 -2.31 -5.00 2.19
C MET A 628 -2.77 -5.92 1.06
N LEU A 629 -2.91 -7.21 1.36
CA LEU A 629 -3.40 -8.21 0.41
C LEU A 629 -4.82 -7.84 -0.08
N GLU A 630 -5.70 -7.43 0.84
CA GLU A 630 -7.03 -6.95 0.50
C GLU A 630 -7.01 -5.64 -0.30
N ALA A 631 -6.09 -4.71 -0.02
CA ALA A 631 -5.92 -3.49 -0.81
C ALA A 631 -5.57 -3.79 -2.27
N ILE A 632 -4.59 -4.65 -2.53
CA ILE A 632 -4.24 -5.09 -3.90
C ILE A 632 -5.43 -5.79 -4.57
N SER A 633 -6.16 -6.61 -3.82
CA SER A 633 -7.37 -7.26 -4.32
C SER A 633 -8.49 -6.27 -4.68
N GLN A 634 -8.63 -5.17 -3.93
CA GLN A 634 -9.56 -4.09 -4.26
C GLN A 634 -9.13 -3.32 -5.51
N ILE A 635 -7.84 -3.01 -5.64
CA ILE A 635 -7.29 -2.38 -6.83
C ILE A 635 -7.53 -3.25 -8.08
N ALA A 636 -7.23 -4.54 -8.00
CA ALA A 636 -7.44 -5.50 -9.08
C ALA A 636 -8.92 -5.66 -9.47
N SER A 637 -9.86 -5.36 -8.56
CA SER A 637 -11.29 -5.42 -8.87
C SER A 637 -11.73 -4.34 -9.88
N PHE A 638 -10.97 -3.25 -9.98
CA PHE A 638 -11.18 -2.18 -10.97
C PHE A 638 -10.21 -2.28 -12.15
N HIS A 639 -8.93 -2.57 -11.87
CA HIS A 639 -7.83 -2.49 -12.85
C HIS A 639 -7.06 -3.81 -12.95
N MET A 640 -7.76 -4.89 -13.29
CA MET A 640 -7.19 -6.25 -13.31
C MET A 640 -5.97 -6.36 -14.21
N ASP A 641 -6.07 -5.89 -15.45
CA ASP A 641 -5.02 -6.07 -16.46
C ASP A 641 -3.71 -5.39 -16.06
N THR A 642 -3.79 -4.16 -15.54
CA THR A 642 -2.60 -3.42 -15.09
C THR A 642 -1.94 -4.08 -13.89
N VAL A 643 -2.73 -4.61 -12.93
CA VAL A 643 -2.19 -5.38 -11.79
C VAL A 643 -1.52 -6.67 -12.27
N VAL A 644 -2.12 -7.38 -13.22
CA VAL A 644 -1.55 -8.59 -13.83
C VAL A 644 -0.21 -8.27 -14.49
N VAL A 645 -0.16 -7.24 -15.35
CA VAL A 645 1.08 -6.81 -16.02
C VAL A 645 2.17 -6.44 -15.01
N ASN A 646 1.84 -5.68 -13.96
CA ASN A 646 2.83 -5.30 -12.93
C ASN A 646 3.38 -6.51 -12.16
N LEU A 647 2.51 -7.46 -11.78
CA LEU A 647 2.94 -8.68 -11.09
C LEU A 647 3.77 -9.61 -11.98
N LEU A 648 3.49 -9.67 -13.29
CA LEU A 648 4.28 -10.46 -14.25
C LEU A 648 5.68 -9.88 -14.47
N GLN A 649 5.89 -8.58 -14.27
CA GLN A 649 7.21 -7.94 -14.35
C GLN A 649 8.13 -8.31 -13.17
N LYS A 650 7.62 -8.97 -12.12
CA LYS A 650 8.44 -9.43 -10.98
C LYS A 650 9.41 -10.53 -11.45
N PRO A 651 10.65 -10.56 -10.93
CA PRO A 651 11.67 -11.50 -11.39
C PRO A 651 11.29 -12.95 -11.06
N LEU A 652 11.66 -13.86 -11.97
CA LEU A 652 11.55 -15.30 -11.74
C LEU A 652 12.79 -15.86 -11.02
N PRO A 653 12.62 -16.86 -10.14
CA PRO A 653 11.34 -17.39 -9.64
C PRO A 653 10.63 -16.37 -8.73
N PHE A 654 9.30 -16.33 -8.80
CA PHE A 654 8.51 -15.45 -7.94
C PHE A 654 8.86 -15.66 -6.47
N ASP A 655 9.04 -14.55 -5.76
CA ASP A 655 9.29 -14.56 -4.33
C ASP A 655 8.02 -14.95 -3.55
N ARG A 656 8.15 -15.12 -2.23
CA ARG A 656 7.02 -15.52 -1.39
C ARG A 656 5.85 -14.53 -1.47
N ASP A 657 6.10 -13.21 -1.54
CA ASP A 657 5.02 -12.23 -1.57
C ASP A 657 4.27 -12.25 -2.89
N THR A 658 4.99 -12.25 -4.01
CA THR A 658 4.37 -12.31 -5.35
C THR A 658 3.48 -13.55 -5.47
N LYS A 659 3.94 -14.71 -4.96
CA LYS A 659 3.12 -15.93 -4.91
C LYS A 659 1.86 -15.78 -4.05
N THR A 660 1.98 -15.16 -2.88
CA THR A 660 0.81 -14.90 -2.02
C THR A 660 -0.17 -13.95 -2.69
N LEU A 661 0.29 -12.93 -3.43
CA LEU A 661 -0.58 -12.02 -4.17
C LEU A 661 -1.39 -12.74 -5.24
N TRP A 662 -0.75 -13.58 -6.06
CA TRP A 662 -1.47 -14.38 -7.05
C TRP A 662 -2.56 -15.26 -6.41
N LYS A 663 -2.26 -15.85 -5.24
CA LYS A 663 -3.24 -16.68 -4.51
C LYS A 663 -4.43 -15.88 -4.00
N VAL A 664 -4.18 -14.72 -3.38
CA VAL A 664 -5.25 -13.85 -2.86
C VAL A 664 -6.14 -13.32 -3.98
N LEU A 665 -5.56 -12.98 -5.15
CA LEU A 665 -6.35 -12.56 -6.31
C LEU A 665 -7.27 -13.69 -6.82
N ALA A 666 -6.84 -14.94 -6.68
CA ALA A 666 -7.59 -16.13 -7.05
C ALA A 666 -8.65 -16.56 -6.03
N GLU A 667 -8.51 -16.20 -4.74
CA GLU A 667 -9.44 -16.60 -3.67
C GLU A 667 -10.86 -16.07 -3.84
N LYS A 668 -11.04 -14.93 -4.53
CA LYS A 668 -12.36 -14.32 -4.77
C LYS A 668 -13.03 -14.95 -6.01
N PRO A 669 -14.14 -15.71 -5.85
CA PRO A 669 -14.75 -16.43 -6.98
C PRO A 669 -15.29 -15.52 -8.09
N ALA A 670 -15.69 -14.29 -7.74
CA ALA A 670 -16.23 -13.32 -8.70
C ALA A 670 -15.17 -12.73 -9.64
N SER A 671 -13.89 -12.75 -9.24
CA SER A 671 -12.77 -12.17 -10.01
C SER A 671 -11.81 -13.23 -10.55
N SER A 672 -11.78 -14.43 -9.96
CA SER A 672 -10.82 -15.47 -10.34
C SER A 672 -10.98 -15.96 -11.78
N GLY A 673 -12.20 -16.01 -12.32
CA GLY A 673 -12.45 -16.30 -13.73
C GLY A 673 -11.91 -15.20 -14.66
N LYS A 674 -12.07 -13.92 -14.30
CA LYS A 674 -11.51 -12.79 -15.06
C LYS A 674 -9.99 -12.76 -15.01
N LEU A 675 -9.41 -13.10 -13.86
CA LEU A 675 -7.96 -13.23 -13.68
C LEU A 675 -7.39 -14.33 -14.58
N LEU A 676 -8.02 -15.51 -14.60
CA LEU A 676 -7.61 -16.58 -15.50
C LEU A 676 -7.74 -16.17 -16.97
N GLN A 677 -8.83 -15.50 -17.35
CA GLN A 677 -8.99 -15.00 -18.72
C GLN A 677 -7.88 -14.00 -19.10
N ALA A 678 -7.57 -13.02 -18.24
CA ALA A 678 -6.48 -12.07 -18.51
C ALA A 678 -5.11 -12.76 -18.66
N LEU A 679 -4.86 -13.83 -17.89
CA LEU A 679 -3.65 -14.64 -18.04
C LEU A 679 -3.68 -15.48 -19.34
N ILE A 680 -4.85 -15.98 -19.75
CA ILE A 680 -5.03 -16.70 -21.03
C ILE A 680 -4.72 -15.75 -22.20
N ASP A 681 -5.37 -14.59 -22.24
CA ASP A 681 -5.20 -13.60 -23.31
C ASP A 681 -3.73 -13.15 -23.42
N LYS A 682 -3.07 -12.94 -22.28
CA LYS A 682 -1.64 -12.60 -22.24
C LYS A 682 -0.78 -13.78 -22.71
N LEU A 683 -1.05 -15.01 -22.30
CA LEU A 683 -0.30 -16.18 -22.75
C LEU A 683 -0.46 -16.44 -24.26
N GLU A 684 -1.67 -16.24 -24.78
CA GLU A 684 -1.96 -16.38 -26.21
C GLU A 684 -1.15 -15.36 -27.02
N THR A 685 -1.16 -14.09 -26.59
CA THR A 685 -0.36 -13.01 -27.20
C THR A 685 1.14 -13.34 -27.20
N GLU A 686 1.67 -13.81 -26.07
CA GLU A 686 3.10 -14.17 -25.97
C GLU A 686 3.48 -15.45 -26.74
N LEU A 687 2.51 -16.20 -27.26
CA LEU A 687 2.71 -17.43 -28.01
C LEU A 687 2.27 -17.34 -29.47
N GLU A 688 1.88 -16.16 -29.99
CA GLU A 688 1.46 -16.00 -31.39
C GLU A 688 2.53 -16.49 -32.38
N ASP A 689 3.80 -16.16 -32.12
CA ASP A 689 4.94 -16.52 -32.98
C ASP A 689 5.51 -17.93 -32.71
N ASP A 690 4.85 -18.76 -31.88
CA ASP A 690 5.34 -20.07 -31.42
C ASP A 690 6.73 -20.02 -30.73
N ILE A 691 7.13 -18.86 -30.19
CA ILE A 691 8.39 -18.64 -29.46
C ILE A 691 8.09 -18.25 -28.01
N ALA A 692 8.48 -19.10 -27.07
CA ALA A 692 8.29 -18.81 -25.65
C ALA A 692 9.36 -17.85 -25.11
N GLY A 693 8.96 -16.61 -24.82
CA GLY A 693 9.77 -15.62 -24.09
C GLY A 693 9.76 -15.82 -22.57
N VAL A 694 10.49 -14.96 -21.85
CA VAL A 694 10.47 -14.94 -20.37
C VAL A 694 9.08 -14.58 -19.83
N GLU A 695 8.36 -13.69 -20.53
CA GLU A 695 6.99 -13.29 -20.18
C GLU A 695 6.03 -14.48 -20.22
N ALA A 696 6.04 -15.31 -21.29
CA ALA A 696 5.21 -16.52 -21.37
C ALA A 696 5.43 -17.48 -20.19
N ILE A 697 6.70 -17.66 -19.76
CA ILE A 697 7.05 -18.49 -18.60
C ILE A 697 6.53 -17.85 -17.31
N SER A 698 6.61 -16.52 -17.18
CA SER A 698 6.08 -15.80 -16.01
C SER A 698 4.57 -15.96 -15.88
N VAL A 699 3.85 -15.93 -17.01
CA VAL A 699 2.40 -16.16 -17.06
C VAL A 699 2.06 -17.58 -16.63
N ALA A 700 2.82 -18.58 -17.07
CA ALA A 700 2.62 -19.96 -16.60
C ALA A 700 2.87 -20.11 -15.10
N CYS A 701 3.93 -19.49 -14.56
CA CYS A 701 4.16 -19.47 -13.11
C CYS A 701 3.00 -18.78 -12.36
N ALA A 702 2.43 -17.71 -12.91
CA ALA A 702 1.26 -17.05 -12.32
C ALA A 702 0.02 -17.95 -12.36
N MET A 703 -0.27 -18.58 -13.51
CA MET A 703 -1.34 -19.57 -13.67
C MET A 703 -1.19 -20.72 -12.68
N TYR A 704 0.03 -21.22 -12.46
CA TYR A 704 0.30 -22.26 -11.46
C TYR A 704 -0.16 -21.82 -10.07
N GLU A 705 0.23 -20.63 -9.63
CA GLU A 705 -0.17 -20.13 -8.30
C GLU A 705 -1.69 -19.93 -8.21
N VAL A 706 -2.34 -19.39 -9.26
CA VAL A 706 -3.80 -19.17 -9.32
C VAL A 706 -4.60 -20.48 -9.31
N ILE A 707 -4.19 -21.48 -10.10
CA ILE A 707 -4.87 -22.78 -10.21
C ILE A 707 -4.65 -23.60 -8.94
N SER A 708 -3.47 -23.47 -8.29
CA SER A 708 -3.15 -24.21 -7.06
C SER A 708 -4.12 -23.93 -5.90
N VAL A 709 -4.75 -22.75 -5.87
CA VAL A 709 -5.79 -22.37 -4.89
C VAL A 709 -7.07 -23.18 -5.06
N GLY A 710 -7.29 -23.79 -6.23
CA GLY A 710 -8.51 -24.50 -6.58
C GLY A 710 -9.50 -23.66 -7.38
N THR A 711 -9.02 -22.66 -8.10
CA THR A 711 -9.82 -21.86 -9.04
C THR A 711 -10.49 -22.76 -10.07
N SER A 712 -11.79 -22.57 -10.31
CA SER A 712 -12.51 -23.41 -11.27
C SER A 712 -11.98 -23.18 -12.69
N VAL A 713 -11.70 -24.27 -13.39
CA VAL A 713 -11.27 -24.27 -14.80
C VAL A 713 -12.38 -24.79 -15.73
N THR A 714 -13.57 -25.05 -15.20
CA THR A 714 -14.75 -25.44 -15.98
C THR A 714 -15.06 -24.40 -17.05
N GLY A 715 -15.15 -24.82 -18.30
CA GLY A 715 -15.38 -23.96 -19.45
C GLY A 715 -14.11 -23.37 -20.08
N LEU A 716 -13.01 -23.24 -19.33
CA LEU A 716 -11.71 -22.74 -19.81
C LEU A 716 -10.67 -23.86 -20.02
N TYR A 717 -10.95 -25.07 -19.54
CA TYR A 717 -10.00 -26.18 -19.56
C TYR A 717 -9.45 -26.52 -20.96
N PRO A 718 -10.26 -26.59 -22.05
CA PRO A 718 -9.72 -26.85 -23.38
C PRO A 718 -8.63 -25.83 -23.78
N GLU A 719 -8.92 -24.55 -23.63
CA GLU A 719 -8.04 -23.43 -23.97
C GLU A 719 -6.78 -23.40 -23.10
N LEU A 720 -6.93 -23.53 -21.78
CA LEU A 720 -5.80 -23.60 -20.85
C LEU A 720 -4.90 -24.82 -21.15
N PHE A 721 -5.50 -25.97 -21.45
CA PHE A 721 -4.75 -27.20 -21.74
C PHE A 721 -3.93 -27.04 -23.02
N THR A 722 -4.53 -26.54 -24.09
CA THR A 722 -3.85 -26.40 -25.38
C THR A 722 -2.77 -25.32 -25.37
N LEU A 723 -3.01 -24.17 -24.72
CA LEU A 723 -2.01 -23.11 -24.55
C LEU A 723 -0.84 -23.57 -23.68
N LEU A 724 -1.10 -24.23 -22.55
CA LEU A 724 -0.01 -24.73 -21.70
C LEU A 724 0.74 -25.88 -22.37
N LEU A 725 0.07 -26.74 -23.12
CA LEU A 725 0.73 -27.79 -23.91
C LEU A 725 1.61 -27.16 -25.01
N LYS A 726 1.11 -26.14 -25.72
CA LYS A 726 1.89 -25.34 -26.67
C LYS A 726 3.11 -24.70 -26.01
N LEU A 727 2.95 -24.12 -24.81
CA LEU A 727 4.06 -23.55 -24.06
C LEU A 727 5.11 -24.60 -23.68
N VAL A 728 4.69 -25.78 -23.23
CA VAL A 728 5.60 -26.91 -22.96
C VAL A 728 6.39 -27.22 -24.23
N SER A 729 5.73 -27.34 -25.39
CA SER A 729 6.40 -27.58 -26.68
C SER A 729 7.43 -26.49 -27.03
N CYS A 730 7.06 -25.23 -26.84
CA CYS A 730 7.92 -24.10 -27.21
C CYS A 730 9.12 -23.94 -26.26
N THR A 731 8.99 -24.36 -24.99
CA THR A 731 10.06 -24.30 -23.99
C THR A 731 10.98 -25.53 -23.96
N LEU A 732 10.66 -26.60 -24.70
CA LEU A 732 11.48 -27.81 -24.78
C LEU A 732 12.92 -27.52 -25.23
N GLY A 733 13.89 -27.95 -24.40
CA GLY A 733 15.31 -27.81 -24.70
C GLY A 733 15.85 -26.38 -24.61
N GLN A 734 15.01 -25.40 -24.24
CA GLN A 734 15.44 -24.04 -24.00
C GLN A 734 16.14 -23.92 -22.64
N LYS A 735 17.09 -22.99 -22.55
CA LYS A 735 17.67 -22.56 -21.28
C LYS A 735 17.24 -21.12 -21.04
N LEU A 736 16.84 -20.81 -19.81
CA LEU A 736 16.36 -19.47 -19.47
C LEU A 736 17.45 -18.43 -19.82
N PRO A 737 17.12 -17.37 -20.60
CA PRO A 737 18.04 -16.27 -20.83
C PRO A 737 18.44 -15.67 -19.48
N THR A 738 19.74 -15.69 -19.16
CA THR A 738 20.23 -15.16 -17.88
C THR A 738 20.12 -13.64 -17.92
N SER A 739 19.16 -13.05 -17.21
CA SER A 739 19.05 -11.59 -17.12
C SER A 739 20.27 -11.01 -16.37
N PRO A 740 20.86 -9.88 -16.80
CA PRO A 740 22.01 -9.26 -16.12
C PRO A 740 21.70 -8.75 -14.70
N TRP A 741 20.43 -8.59 -14.35
CA TRP A 741 19.97 -7.95 -13.10
C TRP A 741 19.96 -8.86 -11.88
N SER A 742 20.12 -10.18 -12.06
CA SER A 742 20.17 -11.17 -10.97
C SER A 742 21.46 -11.13 -10.12
N ARG A 743 22.38 -10.18 -10.39
CA ARG A 743 23.65 -10.03 -9.64
C ARG A 743 23.65 -8.95 -8.55
N ARG A 744 22.54 -8.24 -8.28
CA ARG A 744 22.49 -7.28 -7.16
C ARG A 744 21.90 -7.90 -5.89
N ARG A 745 22.82 -8.26 -4.99
CA ARG A 745 22.70 -8.37 -3.52
C ARG A 745 21.63 -9.31 -2.97
N HIS A 746 22.06 -10.53 -2.69
CA HIS A 746 21.77 -11.15 -1.39
C HIS A 746 23.07 -11.67 -0.78
N VAL A 747 23.38 -11.22 0.43
CA VAL A 747 24.34 -11.90 1.30
C VAL A 747 23.65 -13.19 1.73
N MET A 748 23.97 -14.29 1.06
CA MET A 748 23.47 -15.63 1.41
C MET A 748 24.63 -16.57 1.68
N GLN A 749 24.38 -17.46 2.64
CA GLN A 749 25.32 -18.43 3.18
C GLN A 749 25.85 -19.36 2.07
N GLN A 750 27.13 -19.69 2.12
CA GLN A 750 27.76 -20.67 1.23
C GLN A 750 27.10 -22.05 1.41
N GLY A 751 26.30 -22.50 0.43
CA GLY A 751 25.75 -23.85 0.43
C GLY A 751 24.68 -24.15 -0.62
N GLU A 752 23.83 -23.19 -0.99
CA GLU A 752 22.74 -23.43 -1.94
C GLU A 752 23.04 -22.80 -3.32
N GLN A 753 23.52 -23.61 -4.26
CA GLN A 753 23.46 -23.25 -5.67
C GLN A 753 21.99 -23.20 -6.10
N GLN A 754 21.44 -22.00 -6.30
CA GLN A 754 20.16 -21.86 -6.99
C GLN A 754 20.29 -22.46 -8.39
N GLN A 755 19.74 -23.66 -8.60
CA GLN A 755 19.54 -24.20 -9.93
C GLN A 755 18.55 -23.28 -10.65
N ILE A 756 19.01 -22.61 -11.70
CA ILE A 756 18.13 -21.84 -12.60
C ILE A 756 17.01 -22.80 -13.02
N PRO A 757 15.73 -22.47 -12.75
CA PRO A 757 14.64 -23.36 -13.12
C PRO A 757 14.62 -23.57 -14.64
N ASP A 758 14.53 -24.83 -15.04
CA ASP A 758 14.32 -25.19 -16.45
C ASP A 758 12.93 -24.67 -16.91
N PRO A 759 12.87 -23.80 -17.94
CA PRO A 759 11.61 -23.26 -18.47
C PRO A 759 10.56 -24.31 -18.78
N CYS A 760 11.01 -25.45 -19.33
CA CYS A 760 10.11 -26.55 -19.69
C CYS A 760 9.51 -27.19 -18.44
N ARG A 761 10.31 -27.38 -17.37
CA ARG A 761 9.79 -27.93 -16.11
C ARG A 761 8.78 -27.02 -15.44
N LEU A 762 8.95 -25.70 -15.50
CA LEU A 762 7.97 -24.75 -14.97
C LEU A 762 6.64 -24.82 -15.74
N SER A 763 6.73 -24.87 -17.07
CA SER A 763 5.56 -25.02 -17.96
C SER A 763 4.84 -26.35 -17.71
N THR A 764 5.60 -27.45 -17.62
CA THR A 764 5.05 -28.78 -17.32
C THR A 764 4.44 -28.87 -15.93
N ALA A 765 5.03 -28.21 -14.92
CA ALA A 765 4.45 -28.14 -13.57
C ALA A 765 3.11 -27.39 -13.57
N THR A 766 2.99 -26.35 -14.40
CA THR A 766 1.74 -25.60 -14.58
C THR A 766 0.67 -26.46 -15.26
N LEU A 767 1.03 -27.16 -16.34
CA LEU A 767 0.13 -28.12 -17.00
C LEU A 767 -0.29 -29.26 -16.06
N LYS A 768 0.63 -29.77 -15.23
CA LYS A 768 0.32 -30.76 -14.18
C LYS A 768 -0.68 -30.22 -13.16
N CYS A 769 -0.52 -28.96 -12.74
CA CYS A 769 -1.44 -28.31 -11.82
C CYS A 769 -2.84 -28.17 -12.43
N LEU A 770 -2.92 -27.73 -13.69
CA LEU A 770 -4.17 -27.68 -14.46
C LEU A 770 -4.83 -29.06 -14.52
N GLN A 771 -4.07 -30.10 -14.88
CA GLN A 771 -4.59 -31.46 -14.97
C GLN A 771 -5.16 -31.94 -13.63
N ALA A 772 -4.45 -31.66 -12.53
CA ALA A 772 -4.90 -32.02 -11.20
C ALA A 772 -6.18 -31.28 -10.77
N GLN A 773 -6.34 -30.02 -11.16
CA GLN A 773 -7.58 -29.27 -10.93
C GLN A 773 -8.72 -29.79 -11.81
N ALA A 774 -8.47 -30.05 -13.10
CA ALA A 774 -9.44 -30.62 -14.02
C ALA A 774 -9.94 -32.01 -13.56
N MET A 775 -9.06 -32.84 -12.97
CA MET A 775 -9.44 -34.10 -12.35
C MET A 775 -10.37 -33.91 -11.15
N ARG A 776 -10.12 -32.90 -10.30
CA ARG A 776 -11.00 -32.56 -9.17
C ARG A 776 -12.38 -32.10 -9.64
N GLU A 777 -12.46 -31.39 -10.77
CA GLU A 777 -13.71 -30.95 -11.40
C GLU A 777 -14.38 -32.02 -12.29
N GLY A 778 -13.76 -33.19 -12.46
CA GLY A 778 -14.29 -34.28 -13.28
C GLY A 778 -14.13 -34.10 -14.80
N LEU A 779 -13.31 -33.15 -15.24
CA LEU A 779 -13.03 -32.83 -16.65
C LEU A 779 -11.89 -33.67 -17.24
N ALA A 780 -11.04 -34.27 -16.39
CA ALA A 780 -9.89 -35.07 -16.79
C ALA A 780 -9.74 -36.34 -15.95
N LYS A 781 -8.90 -37.27 -16.43
CA LYS A 781 -8.54 -38.52 -15.74
C LYS A 781 -7.02 -38.65 -15.65
N GLU A 782 -6.55 -39.31 -14.60
CA GLU A 782 -5.14 -39.70 -14.44
C GLU A 782 -4.69 -40.65 -15.57
N SER A 783 -3.47 -40.48 -16.06
CA SER A 783 -2.88 -41.34 -17.09
C SER A 783 -2.26 -42.59 -16.46
N ASP A 784 -2.21 -43.68 -17.23
CA ASP A 784 -1.67 -44.97 -16.78
C ASP A 784 -0.16 -44.88 -16.42
N GLU A 785 0.54 -43.88 -16.96
CA GLU A 785 1.95 -43.59 -16.71
C GLU A 785 2.19 -42.81 -15.41
N GLY A 786 1.13 -42.33 -14.74
CA GLY A 786 1.20 -41.63 -13.46
C GLY A 786 2.17 -40.43 -13.48
N ASP A 787 3.04 -40.34 -12.48
CA ASP A 787 4.01 -39.25 -12.36
C ASP A 787 5.11 -39.26 -13.45
N ASN A 788 5.38 -40.41 -14.07
CA ASN A 788 6.37 -40.51 -15.15
C ASN A 788 5.92 -39.79 -16.43
N LEU A 789 4.64 -39.47 -16.57
CA LEU A 789 4.15 -38.68 -17.69
C LEU A 789 4.85 -37.31 -17.80
N TRP A 790 5.02 -36.63 -16.66
CA TRP A 790 5.53 -35.27 -16.61
C TRP A 790 7.05 -35.21 -16.89
N THR A 791 7.78 -36.27 -16.54
CA THR A 791 9.21 -36.41 -16.89
C THR A 791 9.37 -36.67 -18.38
N LEU A 792 8.49 -37.48 -18.98
CA LEU A 792 8.48 -37.73 -20.43
C LEU A 792 8.21 -36.44 -21.22
N LEU A 793 7.24 -35.63 -20.79
CA LEU A 793 6.88 -34.35 -21.42
C LEU A 793 8.01 -33.31 -21.36
N SER A 794 8.84 -33.34 -20.32
CA SER A 794 9.89 -32.32 -20.11
C SER A 794 11.20 -32.64 -20.83
N SER A 795 11.31 -33.80 -21.49
CA SER A 795 12.54 -34.25 -22.14
C SER A 795 12.37 -34.27 -23.67
N PRO A 796 13.25 -33.59 -24.44
CA PRO A 796 13.14 -33.52 -25.90
C PRO A 796 13.09 -34.88 -26.60
N SER A 797 13.81 -35.89 -26.10
CA SER A 797 13.84 -37.24 -26.70
C SER A 797 12.56 -38.05 -26.45
N THR A 798 11.79 -37.71 -25.42
CA THR A 798 10.62 -38.50 -24.99
C THR A 798 9.32 -37.70 -24.99
N HIS A 799 9.36 -36.42 -25.35
CA HIS A 799 8.21 -35.52 -25.31
C HIS A 799 6.99 -36.08 -26.05
N HIS A 800 7.19 -36.54 -27.29
CA HIS A 800 6.15 -37.17 -28.11
C HIS A 800 5.50 -38.39 -27.44
N ILE A 801 6.24 -39.16 -26.63
CA ILE A 801 5.70 -40.30 -25.88
C ILE A 801 4.77 -39.79 -24.78
N GLY A 802 5.19 -38.77 -24.02
CA GLY A 802 4.35 -38.14 -22.99
C GLY A 802 3.07 -37.54 -23.57
N VAL A 803 3.15 -36.89 -24.74
CA VAL A 803 1.98 -36.33 -25.41
C VAL A 803 1.00 -37.43 -25.83
N CYS A 804 1.48 -38.55 -26.39
CA CYS A 804 0.64 -39.71 -26.72
C CYS A 804 -0.08 -40.27 -25.47
N SER A 805 0.60 -40.33 -24.34
CA SER A 805 0.02 -40.78 -23.07
C SER A 805 -1.08 -39.84 -22.55
N LEU A 806 -0.89 -38.52 -22.65
CA LEU A 806 -1.94 -37.52 -22.37
C LEU A 806 -3.14 -37.70 -23.31
N ALA A 807 -2.91 -37.80 -24.62
CA ALA A 807 -3.98 -37.96 -25.59
C ALA A 807 -4.83 -39.21 -25.32
N ARG A 808 -4.18 -40.32 -24.96
CA ARG A 808 -4.86 -41.59 -24.63
C ARG A 808 -5.77 -41.48 -23.41
N SER A 809 -5.31 -40.85 -22.32
CA SER A 809 -6.12 -40.72 -21.11
C SER A 809 -7.35 -39.83 -21.35
N MET A 810 -7.22 -38.82 -22.24
CA MET A 810 -8.28 -37.88 -22.56
C MET A 810 -9.30 -38.44 -23.55
N ALA A 811 -8.87 -39.25 -24.52
CA ALA A 811 -9.74 -39.93 -25.47
C ALA A 811 -10.85 -40.78 -24.82
N VAL A 812 -10.55 -41.38 -23.67
CA VAL A 812 -11.43 -42.28 -22.93
C VAL A 812 -12.38 -41.52 -21.98
N TRP A 813 -12.10 -40.24 -21.73
CA TRP A 813 -12.88 -39.39 -20.82
C TRP A 813 -13.74 -38.38 -21.62
N GLN A 814 -14.63 -37.65 -20.94
CA GLN A 814 -15.72 -36.83 -21.51
C GLN A 814 -15.52 -36.35 -22.97
N HIS A 815 -16.28 -36.95 -23.91
CA HIS A 815 -16.11 -36.72 -25.35
C HIS A 815 -16.34 -35.28 -25.83
N GLY A 816 -17.02 -34.41 -25.06
CA GLY A 816 -17.18 -33.00 -25.43
C GLY A 816 -15.86 -32.24 -25.34
N VAL A 817 -15.18 -32.34 -24.20
CA VAL A 817 -13.93 -31.61 -23.90
C VAL A 817 -12.83 -31.94 -24.90
N ILE A 818 -12.72 -33.22 -25.31
CA ILE A 818 -11.69 -33.63 -26.28
C ILE A 818 -11.94 -33.05 -27.67
N LEU A 819 -13.20 -32.82 -28.08
CA LEU A 819 -13.51 -32.21 -29.38
C LEU A 819 -13.06 -30.74 -29.41
N ASP A 820 -13.31 -30.00 -28.33
CA ASP A 820 -12.87 -28.59 -28.21
C ASP A 820 -11.33 -28.49 -28.25
N ILE A 821 -10.64 -29.40 -27.56
CA ILE A 821 -9.17 -29.49 -27.57
C ILE A 821 -8.63 -29.84 -28.95
N MET A 822 -9.29 -30.76 -29.66
CA MET A 822 -8.91 -31.13 -31.03
C MET A 822 -9.06 -29.95 -31.99
N GLU A 823 -10.13 -29.16 -31.87
CA GLU A 823 -10.34 -27.99 -32.72
C GLU A 823 -9.21 -26.97 -32.54
N GLN A 824 -8.84 -26.67 -31.30
CA GLN A 824 -7.77 -25.72 -30.99
C GLN A 824 -6.37 -26.23 -31.36
N LEU A 825 -6.09 -27.53 -31.20
CA LEU A 825 -4.79 -28.12 -31.56
C LEU A 825 -4.64 -28.38 -33.06
N LEU A 826 -5.67 -28.26 -33.88
CA LEU A 826 -5.57 -28.58 -35.30
C LEU A 826 -4.47 -27.76 -36.02
N SER A 827 -4.31 -26.49 -35.64
CA SER A 827 -3.28 -25.58 -36.16
C SER A 827 -1.85 -26.02 -35.86
N SER A 828 -1.65 -26.79 -34.77
CA SER A 828 -0.33 -27.30 -34.39
C SER A 828 0.29 -28.20 -35.45
N LEU A 829 -0.52 -28.91 -36.25
CA LEU A 829 -0.04 -29.79 -37.34
C LEU A 829 0.67 -29.01 -38.45
N THR A 830 0.36 -27.73 -38.62
CA THR A 830 0.91 -26.85 -39.66
C THR A 830 1.75 -25.70 -39.09
N SER A 831 2.05 -25.72 -37.78
CA SER A 831 2.83 -24.67 -37.11
C SER A 831 4.23 -24.50 -37.68
N SER A 832 4.79 -23.31 -37.56
CA SER A 832 6.18 -23.03 -37.93
C SER A 832 7.18 -23.72 -36.98
N SER A 833 6.81 -23.89 -35.71
CA SER A 833 7.62 -24.51 -34.66
C SER A 833 7.68 -26.03 -34.80
N GLU A 834 8.90 -26.56 -34.96
CA GLU A 834 9.13 -28.00 -35.10
C GLU A 834 8.62 -28.78 -33.86
N ASN A 835 8.91 -28.29 -32.66
CA ASN A 835 8.46 -28.93 -31.42
C ASN A 835 6.94 -28.94 -31.32
N TYR A 836 6.27 -27.85 -31.67
CA TYR A 836 4.80 -27.78 -31.61
C TYR A 836 4.14 -28.67 -32.67
N ARG A 837 4.73 -28.78 -33.88
CA ARG A 837 4.30 -29.78 -34.89
C ARG A 837 4.47 -31.21 -34.39
N ILE A 838 5.56 -31.53 -33.69
CA ILE A 838 5.76 -32.85 -33.08
C ILE A 838 4.67 -33.13 -32.04
N THR A 839 4.38 -32.17 -31.16
CA THR A 839 3.31 -32.27 -30.16
C THR A 839 1.95 -32.52 -30.81
N GLY A 840 1.57 -31.71 -31.80
CA GLY A 840 0.33 -31.89 -32.54
C GLY A 840 0.23 -33.26 -33.20
N THR A 841 1.27 -33.64 -33.93
CA THR A 841 1.30 -34.93 -34.65
C THR A 841 1.23 -36.10 -33.68
N ALA A 842 1.95 -36.05 -32.56
CA ALA A 842 1.89 -37.07 -31.50
C ALA A 842 0.48 -37.17 -30.89
N PHE A 843 -0.11 -36.04 -30.52
CA PHE A 843 -1.44 -35.97 -29.91
C PHE A 843 -2.49 -36.60 -30.82
N PHE A 844 -2.57 -36.14 -32.08
CA PHE A 844 -3.51 -36.69 -33.04
C PHE A 844 -3.20 -38.14 -33.42
N SER A 845 -1.92 -38.57 -33.44
CA SER A 845 -1.57 -39.94 -33.82
C SER A 845 -2.22 -40.97 -32.90
N GLU A 846 -2.37 -40.64 -31.62
CA GLU A 846 -3.05 -41.51 -30.66
C GLU A 846 -4.57 -41.44 -30.83
N LEU A 847 -5.15 -40.24 -31.01
CA LEU A 847 -6.59 -40.05 -31.20
C LEU A 847 -7.14 -40.74 -32.47
N MET A 848 -6.31 -40.93 -33.48
CA MET A 848 -6.66 -41.68 -34.71
C MET A 848 -7.08 -43.12 -34.44
N LYS A 849 -6.74 -43.68 -33.27
CA LYS A 849 -7.15 -45.01 -32.84
C LYS A 849 -8.63 -45.09 -32.40
N GLU A 850 -9.26 -43.96 -32.09
CA GLU A 850 -10.56 -43.90 -31.42
C GLU A 850 -11.75 -43.74 -32.40
N PRO A 851 -12.65 -44.74 -32.52
CA PRO A 851 -13.72 -44.72 -33.52
C PRO A 851 -14.74 -43.57 -33.41
N ILE A 852 -14.97 -43.06 -32.19
CA ILE A 852 -15.95 -42.00 -31.93
C ILE A 852 -15.47 -40.67 -32.52
N LEU A 853 -14.17 -40.39 -32.42
CA LEU A 853 -13.56 -39.15 -32.90
C LEU A 853 -13.55 -39.08 -34.44
N TRP A 854 -13.58 -40.21 -35.13
CA TRP A 854 -13.75 -40.23 -36.60
C TRP A 854 -15.11 -39.74 -37.08
N LYS A 855 -16.14 -39.80 -36.22
CA LYS A 855 -17.48 -39.29 -36.53
C LYS A 855 -17.64 -37.81 -36.22
N HIS A 856 -17.05 -37.35 -35.11
CA HIS A 856 -17.32 -36.04 -34.54
C HIS A 856 -16.14 -35.05 -34.57
N GLY A 857 -14.89 -35.52 -34.64
CA GLY A 857 -13.68 -34.71 -34.46
C GLY A 857 -12.84 -34.47 -35.72
N ASN A 858 -13.46 -34.46 -36.89
CA ASN A 858 -12.82 -34.15 -38.19
C ASN A 858 -11.46 -34.83 -38.48
N LEU A 859 -11.25 -36.07 -38.00
CA LEU A 859 -10.00 -36.82 -38.21
C LEU A 859 -9.66 -37.12 -39.68
N ARG A 860 -10.58 -36.85 -40.61
CA ARG A 860 -10.33 -36.97 -42.05
C ARG A 860 -9.30 -35.96 -42.55
N ASP A 861 -9.38 -34.72 -42.09
CA ASP A 861 -8.44 -33.68 -42.53
C ASP A 861 -7.08 -33.91 -41.87
N VAL A 862 -7.08 -34.32 -40.60
CA VAL A 862 -5.90 -34.80 -39.87
C VAL A 862 -5.19 -35.94 -40.61
N LEU A 863 -5.93 -36.90 -41.19
CA LEU A 863 -5.34 -37.98 -41.99
C LEU A 863 -4.50 -37.45 -43.16
N SER A 864 -4.97 -36.39 -43.85
CA SER A 864 -4.24 -35.78 -44.96
C SER A 864 -3.00 -35.01 -44.51
N LEU A 865 -3.06 -34.39 -43.33
CA LEU A 865 -1.92 -33.70 -42.73
C LEU A 865 -0.88 -34.69 -42.20
N MET A 866 -1.31 -35.83 -41.63
CA MET A 866 -0.40 -36.92 -41.25
C MET A 866 0.31 -37.51 -42.46
N ASP A 867 -0.40 -37.66 -43.57
CA ASP A 867 0.22 -38.08 -44.81
C ASP A 867 1.36 -37.14 -45.20
N GLN A 868 1.15 -35.83 -45.22
CA GLN A 868 2.19 -34.82 -45.51
C GLN A 868 3.35 -34.88 -44.50
N SER A 869 3.02 -34.96 -43.21
CA SER A 869 3.97 -35.07 -42.10
C SER A 869 4.84 -36.33 -42.14
N ALA A 870 4.38 -37.40 -42.79
CA ALA A 870 5.19 -38.60 -43.01
C ALA A 870 6.39 -38.35 -43.95
N TRP A 871 6.42 -37.22 -44.66
CA TRP A 871 7.50 -36.82 -45.57
C TRP A 871 8.42 -35.74 -44.98
N ASP A 872 8.25 -35.36 -43.70
CA ASP A 872 9.06 -34.33 -43.05
C ASP A 872 10.54 -34.75 -42.87
N SER A 873 11.43 -33.77 -42.76
CA SER A 873 12.84 -33.98 -42.43
C SER A 873 13.06 -34.54 -41.00
N ASN A 874 12.21 -34.15 -40.05
CA ASN A 874 12.28 -34.58 -38.66
C ASN A 874 11.76 -36.02 -38.50
N ALA A 875 12.53 -36.87 -37.81
CA ALA A 875 12.15 -38.29 -37.68
C ALA A 875 11.08 -38.58 -36.65
N THR A 876 11.06 -37.84 -35.54
CA THR A 876 10.00 -38.01 -34.54
C THR A 876 8.66 -37.63 -35.13
N LEU A 877 8.61 -36.55 -35.91
CA LEU A 877 7.41 -36.11 -36.62
C LEU A 877 6.94 -37.18 -37.61
N ARG A 878 7.85 -37.71 -38.45
CA ARG A 878 7.54 -38.82 -39.36
C ARG A 878 7.06 -40.07 -38.63
N GLN A 879 7.73 -40.46 -37.55
CA GLN A 879 7.37 -41.62 -36.75
C GLN A 879 5.94 -41.48 -36.21
N MET A 880 5.59 -40.33 -35.63
CA MET A 880 4.24 -40.08 -35.10
C MET A 880 3.19 -40.01 -36.22
N ALA A 881 3.52 -39.42 -37.37
CA ALA A 881 2.64 -39.40 -38.53
C ALA A 881 2.33 -40.82 -39.03
N ILE A 882 3.34 -41.66 -39.18
CA ILE A 882 3.21 -43.08 -39.59
C ILE A 882 2.40 -43.87 -38.56
N ARG A 883 2.65 -43.65 -37.26
CA ARG A 883 1.83 -44.24 -36.18
C ARG A 883 0.36 -43.86 -36.33
N GLY A 884 0.06 -42.60 -36.61
CA GLY A 884 -1.31 -42.11 -36.81
C GLY A 884 -1.98 -42.70 -38.06
N LEU A 885 -1.27 -42.80 -39.18
CA LEU A 885 -1.74 -43.53 -40.37
C LEU A 885 -2.07 -44.98 -40.01
N GLY A 886 -1.18 -45.68 -39.31
CA GLY A 886 -1.40 -47.06 -38.84
C GLY A 886 -2.58 -47.19 -37.85
N ASN A 887 -2.76 -46.22 -36.95
CA ASN A 887 -3.85 -46.21 -35.98
C ASN A 887 -5.24 -46.00 -36.62
N THR A 888 -5.30 -45.49 -37.85
CA THR A 888 -6.54 -45.46 -38.65
C THR A 888 -7.13 -46.86 -38.83
N ALA A 889 -6.31 -47.92 -38.84
CA ALA A 889 -6.78 -49.30 -38.91
C ALA A 889 -7.67 -49.68 -37.71
N SER A 890 -7.38 -49.15 -36.52
CA SER A 890 -8.20 -49.39 -35.33
C SER A 890 -9.40 -48.44 -35.26
N GLY A 891 -9.21 -47.15 -35.53
CA GLY A 891 -10.27 -46.14 -35.37
C GLY A 891 -11.31 -46.15 -36.50
N ALA A 892 -10.89 -46.28 -37.76
CA ALA A 892 -11.78 -46.29 -38.90
C ALA A 892 -11.35 -47.29 -39.99
N PRO A 893 -11.56 -48.61 -39.76
CA PRO A 893 -11.15 -49.66 -40.70
C PRO A 893 -11.67 -49.47 -42.14
N HIS A 894 -12.88 -48.91 -42.29
CA HIS A 894 -13.48 -48.64 -43.59
C HIS A 894 -12.78 -47.50 -44.37
N LYS A 895 -12.11 -46.57 -43.67
CA LYS A 895 -11.34 -45.48 -44.29
C LYS A 895 -9.98 -45.95 -44.80
N VAL A 896 -9.40 -46.97 -44.18
CA VAL A 896 -8.16 -47.62 -44.67
C VAL A 896 -8.37 -48.15 -46.07
N LYS A 897 -9.46 -48.88 -46.33
CA LYS A 897 -9.79 -49.38 -47.68
C LYS A 897 -9.96 -48.26 -48.71
N LYS A 898 -10.51 -47.12 -48.29
CA LYS A 898 -10.73 -45.96 -49.16
C LYS A 898 -9.43 -45.22 -49.52
N HIS A 899 -8.49 -45.10 -48.58
CA HIS A 899 -7.25 -44.33 -48.75
C HIS A 899 -5.99 -45.22 -48.78
N LYS A 900 -6.16 -46.50 -49.14
CA LYS A 900 -5.10 -47.53 -49.10
C LYS A 900 -3.84 -47.16 -49.88
N GLN A 901 -3.96 -46.50 -51.04
CA GLN A 901 -2.80 -46.11 -51.85
C GLN A 901 -1.92 -45.10 -51.12
N LEU A 902 -2.53 -44.00 -50.68
CA LEU A 902 -1.88 -42.95 -49.90
C LEU A 902 -1.21 -43.51 -48.63
N MET A 903 -1.94 -44.31 -47.84
CA MET A 903 -1.39 -44.90 -46.62
C MET A 903 -0.21 -45.84 -46.90
N LEU A 904 -0.33 -46.73 -47.90
CA LEU A 904 0.74 -47.66 -48.24
C LEU A 904 1.98 -46.92 -48.75
N GLU A 905 1.82 -45.90 -49.61
CA GLU A 905 2.95 -45.10 -50.12
C GLU A 905 3.74 -44.44 -48.99
N SER A 906 3.06 -43.75 -48.08
CA SER A 906 3.70 -43.02 -46.98
C SER A 906 4.37 -43.95 -45.98
N ILE A 907 3.75 -45.10 -45.66
CA ILE A 907 4.32 -46.04 -44.69
C ILE A 907 5.48 -46.85 -45.30
N ILE A 908 5.36 -47.29 -46.55
CA ILE A 908 6.45 -48.02 -47.25
C ILE A 908 7.67 -47.12 -47.38
N ARG A 909 7.49 -45.83 -47.66
CA ARG A 909 8.61 -44.89 -47.71
C ARG A 909 9.38 -44.81 -46.40
N GLY A 910 8.69 -44.93 -45.26
CA GLY A 910 9.30 -45.00 -43.92
C GLY A 910 10.33 -46.13 -43.78
N LEU A 911 10.19 -47.23 -44.54
CA LEU A 911 11.13 -48.36 -44.55
C LEU A 911 12.47 -48.05 -45.24
N TYR A 912 12.55 -47.06 -46.13
CA TYR A 912 13.78 -46.77 -46.86
C TYR A 912 14.84 -46.01 -46.04
N HIS A 913 14.48 -45.53 -44.84
CA HIS A 913 15.37 -44.72 -44.00
C HIS A 913 16.16 -45.58 -43.00
N LEU A 914 17.10 -46.37 -43.52
CA LEU A 914 17.91 -47.35 -42.78
C LEU A 914 18.67 -46.79 -41.55
N ALA A 915 18.92 -45.47 -41.49
CA ALA A 915 19.65 -44.84 -40.38
C ALA A 915 18.77 -44.46 -39.16
N ARG A 916 17.43 -44.59 -39.26
CA ARG A 916 16.50 -44.18 -38.19
C ARG A 916 15.55 -45.31 -37.84
N THR A 917 16.02 -46.17 -36.93
CA THR A 917 15.36 -47.43 -36.56
C THR A 917 13.97 -47.22 -35.94
N GLU A 918 13.71 -46.07 -35.32
CA GLU A 918 12.41 -45.76 -34.71
C GLU A 918 11.30 -45.58 -35.76
N VAL A 919 11.63 -44.92 -36.88
CA VAL A 919 10.70 -44.71 -38.02
C VAL A 919 10.44 -46.03 -38.73
N VAL A 920 11.48 -46.83 -38.94
CA VAL A 920 11.38 -48.17 -39.55
C VAL A 920 10.49 -49.08 -38.71
N CYS A 921 10.75 -49.15 -37.40
CA CYS A 921 9.97 -49.98 -36.48
C CYS A 921 8.49 -49.61 -36.52
N GLU A 922 8.16 -48.31 -36.44
CA GLU A 922 6.79 -47.85 -36.49
C GLU A 922 6.13 -48.10 -37.86
N SER A 923 6.90 -48.01 -38.95
CA SER A 923 6.43 -48.33 -40.30
C SER A 923 6.05 -49.80 -40.46
N LEU A 924 6.87 -50.71 -39.93
CA LEU A 924 6.57 -52.14 -39.92
C LEU A 924 5.31 -52.44 -39.10
N LYS A 925 5.15 -51.79 -37.93
CA LYS A 925 3.95 -51.94 -37.08
C LYS A 925 2.69 -51.40 -37.76
N ALA A 926 2.80 -50.24 -38.42
CA ALA A 926 1.68 -49.63 -39.15
C ALA A 926 1.27 -50.47 -40.37
N LEU A 927 2.25 -50.99 -41.13
CA LEU A 927 1.98 -51.94 -42.22
C LEU A 927 1.25 -53.17 -41.72
N LYS A 928 1.73 -53.78 -40.63
CA LYS A 928 1.10 -54.96 -40.04
C LYS A 928 -0.40 -54.74 -39.80
N LYS A 929 -0.74 -53.68 -39.06
CA LYS A 929 -2.13 -53.29 -38.74
C LYS A 929 -2.99 -53.04 -39.99
N ILE A 930 -2.44 -52.37 -41.00
CA ILE A 930 -3.19 -52.01 -42.21
C ILE A 930 -3.40 -53.22 -43.12
N LEU A 931 -2.38 -54.06 -43.27
CA LEU A 931 -2.43 -55.24 -44.13
C LEU A 931 -3.47 -56.27 -43.65
N GLU A 932 -3.69 -56.39 -42.33
CA GLU A 932 -4.78 -57.21 -41.75
C GLU A 932 -6.19 -56.84 -42.30
N LEU A 933 -6.37 -55.61 -42.79
CA LEU A 933 -7.65 -55.10 -43.32
C LEU A 933 -7.76 -55.13 -44.84
N LEU A 934 -6.66 -55.42 -45.54
CA LEU A 934 -6.57 -55.36 -47.00
C LEU A 934 -6.57 -56.77 -47.61
N THR A 935 -7.00 -56.86 -48.87
CA THR A 935 -6.96 -58.11 -49.64
C THR A 935 -5.71 -58.21 -50.51
N ASP A 936 -5.44 -59.39 -51.08
CA ASP A 936 -4.34 -59.59 -52.03
C ASP A 936 -4.42 -58.65 -53.25
N GLN A 937 -5.63 -58.31 -53.69
CA GLN A 937 -5.86 -57.35 -54.77
C GLN A 937 -5.49 -55.92 -54.38
N ASP A 938 -5.80 -55.53 -53.14
CA ASP A 938 -5.53 -54.18 -52.62
C ASP A 938 -4.04 -53.90 -52.49
N VAL A 939 -3.25 -54.91 -52.08
CA VAL A 939 -1.80 -54.82 -51.82
C VAL A 939 -0.99 -55.12 -53.08
N SER A 940 -1.61 -55.70 -54.12
CA SER A 940 -0.93 -56.26 -55.30
C SER A 940 0.11 -55.34 -55.94
N PHE A 941 -0.13 -54.03 -55.98
CA PHE A 941 0.80 -53.05 -56.56
C PHE A 941 2.10 -52.92 -55.75
N TYR A 942 2.00 -52.85 -54.42
CA TYR A 942 3.12 -52.65 -53.50
C TYR A 942 3.71 -53.96 -52.96
N PHE A 943 3.07 -55.10 -53.21
CA PHE A 943 3.42 -56.40 -52.60
C PHE A 943 4.90 -56.75 -52.71
N LYS A 944 5.48 -56.62 -53.91
CA LYS A 944 6.92 -56.90 -54.13
C LYS A 944 7.82 -56.02 -53.28
N GLU A 945 7.49 -54.74 -53.21
CA GLU A 945 8.26 -53.74 -52.51
C GLU A 945 8.24 -54.01 -51.00
N ILE A 946 7.04 -54.23 -50.43
CA ILE A 946 6.88 -54.56 -49.02
C ILE A 946 7.69 -55.83 -48.67
N VAL A 947 7.58 -56.90 -49.46
CA VAL A 947 8.32 -58.16 -49.22
C VAL A 947 9.83 -57.97 -49.23
N LEU A 948 10.35 -57.20 -50.20
CA LEU A 948 11.78 -56.95 -50.32
C LEU A 948 12.30 -56.09 -49.17
N GLN A 949 11.58 -55.04 -48.80
CA GLN A 949 11.97 -54.16 -47.69
C GLN A 949 11.86 -54.87 -46.34
N THR A 950 10.76 -55.57 -46.06
CA THR A 950 10.63 -56.32 -44.79
C THR A 950 11.78 -57.28 -44.56
N ARG A 951 12.28 -57.95 -45.62
CA ARG A 951 13.41 -58.89 -45.49
C ARG A 951 14.71 -58.21 -45.07
N THR A 952 14.95 -56.94 -45.41
CA THR A 952 16.21 -56.27 -45.03
C THR A 952 16.34 -56.10 -43.51
N PHE A 953 15.25 -56.23 -42.76
CA PHE A 953 15.18 -56.00 -41.32
C PHE A 953 15.23 -57.28 -40.48
N PHE A 954 15.35 -58.47 -41.08
CA PHE A 954 15.47 -59.72 -40.31
C PHE A 954 16.75 -59.79 -39.49
N GLU A 955 17.78 -59.04 -39.89
CA GLU A 955 19.10 -59.00 -39.26
C GLU A 955 19.36 -57.65 -38.57
N ASP A 956 18.33 -56.85 -38.30
CA ASP A 956 18.45 -55.54 -37.65
C ASP A 956 18.99 -55.68 -36.23
N GLU A 957 19.78 -54.72 -35.74
CA GLU A 957 20.32 -54.80 -34.37
C GLU A 957 19.23 -54.71 -33.30
N GLN A 958 18.12 -54.01 -33.58
CA GLN A 958 17.01 -53.82 -32.65
C GLN A 958 16.03 -54.99 -32.67
N ASP A 959 15.82 -55.61 -31.51
CA ASP A 959 14.93 -56.76 -31.35
C ASP A 959 13.50 -56.51 -31.85
N ASP A 960 12.95 -55.32 -31.58
CA ASP A 960 11.57 -54.96 -31.94
C ASP A 960 11.38 -54.80 -33.45
N VAL A 961 12.41 -54.30 -34.15
CA VAL A 961 12.44 -54.20 -35.61
C VAL A 961 12.48 -55.59 -36.23
N ARG A 962 13.42 -56.46 -35.78
CA ARG A 962 13.50 -57.85 -36.25
C ARG A 962 12.19 -58.60 -36.03
N LEU A 963 11.66 -58.54 -34.80
CA LEU A 963 10.42 -59.20 -34.42
C LEU A 963 9.25 -58.76 -35.31
N THR A 964 9.06 -57.45 -35.46
CA THR A 964 7.95 -56.91 -36.25
C THR A 964 8.10 -57.25 -37.73
N ALA A 965 9.33 -57.23 -38.27
CA ALA A 965 9.58 -57.62 -39.66
C ALA A 965 9.23 -59.09 -39.91
N ILE A 966 9.62 -60.00 -39.02
CA ILE A 966 9.32 -61.43 -39.15
C ILE A 966 7.81 -61.68 -39.10
N LEU A 967 7.10 -61.07 -38.14
CA LEU A 967 5.64 -61.15 -38.04
C LEU A 967 4.94 -60.57 -39.29
N LEU A 968 5.42 -59.43 -39.79
CA LEU A 968 4.87 -58.84 -41.01
C LEU A 968 5.08 -59.73 -42.24
N PHE A 969 6.21 -60.44 -42.31
CA PHE A 969 6.48 -61.38 -43.41
C PHE A 969 5.56 -62.61 -43.36
N GLU A 970 5.19 -63.05 -42.15
CA GLU A 970 4.14 -64.05 -41.95
C GLU A 970 2.80 -63.58 -42.50
N ASP A 971 2.38 -62.34 -42.16
CA ASP A 971 1.11 -61.79 -42.64
C ASP A 971 1.06 -61.68 -44.18
N LEU A 972 2.18 -61.33 -44.83
CA LEU A 972 2.32 -61.26 -46.29
C LEU A 972 2.08 -62.60 -47.00
N ALA A 973 2.29 -63.73 -46.31
CA ALA A 973 2.03 -65.05 -46.86
C ALA A 973 0.55 -65.24 -47.22
N SER A 974 -0.36 -64.66 -46.42
CA SER A 974 -1.80 -64.68 -46.69
C SER A 974 -2.21 -63.74 -47.85
N LEU A 975 -1.41 -62.70 -48.13
CA LEU A 975 -1.70 -61.64 -49.11
C LEU A 975 -1.01 -61.83 -50.47
N THR A 976 -0.33 -62.95 -50.66
CA THR A 976 0.44 -63.25 -51.88
C THR A 976 -0.44 -63.36 -53.14
N GLY A 977 -1.66 -63.88 -52.99
CA GLY A 977 -2.58 -64.12 -54.09
C GLY A 977 -2.02 -65.07 -55.16
N ARG A 978 -2.72 -65.24 -56.29
CA ARG A 978 -2.22 -66.07 -57.42
C ARG A 978 -1.07 -65.40 -58.17
N ARG A 979 -1.10 -64.07 -58.29
CA ARG A 979 -0.16 -63.28 -59.10
C ARG A 979 1.27 -63.34 -58.57
N TRP A 980 1.46 -63.27 -57.25
CA TRP A 980 2.77 -63.17 -56.64
C TRP A 980 3.28 -64.47 -56.02
N LYS A 981 2.54 -65.58 -56.16
CA LYS A 981 2.90 -66.89 -55.54
C LYS A 981 4.32 -67.34 -55.87
N ILE A 982 4.73 -67.23 -57.13
CA ILE A 982 6.08 -67.63 -57.58
C ILE A 982 7.13 -66.69 -56.98
N PHE A 983 6.90 -65.39 -57.07
CA PHE A 983 7.82 -64.38 -56.51
C PHE A 983 7.99 -64.56 -55.00
N PHE A 984 6.89 -64.68 -54.26
CA PHE A 984 6.95 -64.84 -52.80
C PHE A 984 7.62 -66.15 -52.41
N ALA A 985 7.36 -67.26 -53.14
CA ALA A 985 8.09 -68.51 -52.92
C ALA A 985 9.61 -68.34 -53.06
N GLU A 986 10.08 -67.61 -54.07
CA GLU A 986 11.51 -67.30 -54.22
C GLU A 986 12.06 -66.44 -53.07
N GLU A 987 11.31 -65.45 -52.61
CA GLU A 987 11.75 -64.64 -51.48
C GLU A 987 11.72 -65.44 -50.16
N ILE A 988 10.77 -66.36 -49.96
CA ILE A 988 10.81 -67.32 -48.84
C ILE A 988 12.10 -68.13 -48.88
N LYS A 989 12.49 -68.69 -50.05
CA LYS A 989 13.75 -69.47 -50.17
C LYS A 989 14.96 -68.67 -49.69
N LYS A 990 15.02 -67.38 -50.04
CA LYS A 990 16.11 -66.47 -49.65
C LYS A 990 16.08 -66.12 -48.15
N SER A 991 14.89 -65.97 -47.58
CA SER A 991 14.68 -65.65 -46.16
C SER A 991 14.82 -66.83 -45.21
N LEU A 992 14.71 -68.06 -45.72
CA LEU A 992 14.66 -69.28 -44.92
C LEU A 992 15.87 -69.46 -44.00
N ILE A 993 17.05 -68.98 -44.43
CA ILE A 993 18.27 -69.01 -43.60
C ILE A 993 18.11 -68.14 -42.35
N SER A 994 17.61 -66.92 -42.48
CA SER A 994 17.40 -66.01 -41.35
C SER A 994 16.43 -66.63 -40.34
N PHE A 995 15.29 -67.16 -40.79
CA PHE A 995 14.34 -67.82 -39.89
C PHE A 995 14.95 -69.01 -39.15
N LEU A 996 15.72 -69.87 -39.84
CA LEU A 996 16.36 -71.04 -39.23
C LEU A 996 17.43 -70.69 -38.20
N LEU A 997 18.13 -69.56 -38.38
CA LEU A 997 19.16 -69.10 -37.45
C LEU A 997 18.55 -68.37 -36.26
N HIS A 998 17.58 -67.48 -36.50
CA HIS A 998 16.87 -66.72 -35.47
C HIS A 998 15.85 -67.54 -34.67
N LEU A 999 15.60 -68.81 -35.02
CA LEU A 999 14.97 -69.77 -34.09
C LEU A 999 15.67 -69.81 -32.72
N TRP A 1000 16.97 -69.52 -32.70
CA TRP A 1000 17.82 -69.49 -31.50
C TRP A 1000 18.23 -68.04 -31.15
N ASP A 1001 17.45 -67.04 -31.54
CA ASP A 1001 17.71 -65.63 -31.24
C ASP A 1001 17.84 -65.42 -29.70
N PRO A 1002 18.73 -64.52 -29.24
CA PRO A 1002 18.81 -64.13 -27.83
C PRO A 1002 17.47 -63.69 -27.23
N ASN A 1003 16.58 -63.10 -28.03
CA ASN A 1003 15.23 -62.75 -27.65
C ASN A 1003 14.25 -63.90 -27.98
N PRO A 1004 13.64 -64.54 -26.98
CA PRO A 1004 12.78 -65.71 -27.21
C PRO A 1004 11.53 -65.40 -28.03
N LYS A 1005 11.05 -64.15 -28.05
CA LYS A 1005 9.89 -63.75 -28.87
C LYS A 1005 10.20 -63.85 -30.37
N ILE A 1006 11.45 -63.54 -30.76
CA ILE A 1006 11.90 -63.64 -32.15
C ILE A 1006 12.02 -65.11 -32.56
N GLY A 1007 12.52 -65.96 -31.68
CA GLY A 1007 12.56 -67.41 -31.92
C GLY A 1007 11.16 -68.01 -32.15
N VAL A 1008 10.17 -67.58 -31.36
CA VAL A 1008 8.76 -67.94 -31.54
C VAL A 1008 8.24 -67.44 -32.90
N ALA A 1009 8.43 -66.16 -33.22
CA ALA A 1009 7.99 -65.61 -34.50
C ALA A 1009 8.65 -66.30 -35.71
N CYS A 1010 9.94 -66.67 -35.61
CA CYS A 1010 10.65 -67.43 -36.63
C CYS A 1010 10.07 -68.84 -36.82
N ARG A 1011 9.65 -69.50 -35.74
CA ARG A 1011 8.96 -70.79 -35.82
C ARG A 1011 7.61 -70.62 -36.53
N ASP A 1012 6.83 -69.63 -36.14
CA ASP A 1012 5.48 -69.42 -36.66
C ASP A 1012 5.52 -69.06 -38.16
N VAL A 1013 6.43 -68.17 -38.58
CA VAL A 1013 6.63 -67.87 -40.01
C VAL A 1013 7.13 -69.08 -40.82
N LEU A 1014 7.96 -69.97 -40.23
CA LEU A 1014 8.39 -71.21 -40.89
C LEU A 1014 7.21 -72.15 -41.14
N MET A 1015 6.29 -72.27 -40.17
CA MET A 1015 5.09 -73.10 -40.30
C MET A 1015 4.17 -72.62 -41.41
N VAL A 1016 4.08 -71.30 -41.62
CA VAL A 1016 3.30 -70.69 -42.71
C VAL A 1016 4.02 -70.80 -44.06
N CYS A 1017 5.35 -70.64 -44.08
CA CYS A 1017 6.15 -70.62 -45.31
C CYS A 1017 6.43 -72.02 -45.92
N ILE A 1018 6.63 -73.05 -45.10
CA ILE A 1018 6.95 -74.42 -45.54
C ILE A 1018 5.90 -75.00 -46.52
N PRO A 1019 4.58 -74.87 -46.25
CA PRO A 1019 3.55 -75.30 -47.19
C PRO A 1019 3.57 -74.56 -48.52
N LEU A 1020 3.92 -73.27 -48.54
CA LEU A 1020 3.99 -72.46 -49.76
C LEU A 1020 5.12 -72.89 -50.70
N LEU A 1021 6.19 -73.48 -50.14
CA LEU A 1021 7.28 -74.11 -50.90
C LEU A 1021 6.96 -75.55 -51.33
N GLY A 1022 5.80 -76.10 -50.96
CA GLY A 1022 5.44 -77.50 -51.23
C GLY A 1022 6.21 -78.52 -50.38
N LEU A 1023 6.73 -78.11 -49.22
CA LEU A 1023 7.61 -78.93 -48.36
C LEU A 1023 6.89 -79.53 -47.15
N GLN A 1024 5.68 -80.06 -47.33
CA GLN A 1024 4.80 -80.51 -46.22
C GLN A 1024 5.46 -81.53 -45.26
N GLU A 1025 6.41 -82.35 -45.72
CA GLU A 1025 7.11 -83.33 -44.87
C GLU A 1025 8.08 -82.72 -43.85
N LEU A 1026 8.45 -81.44 -44.03
CA LEU A 1026 9.22 -80.67 -43.06
C LEU A 1026 8.36 -80.17 -41.90
N TYR A 1027 7.04 -80.11 -42.09
CA TYR A 1027 6.10 -79.65 -41.07
C TYR A 1027 6.24 -80.46 -39.77
N GLY A 1028 6.36 -81.79 -39.86
CA GLY A 1028 6.57 -82.64 -38.68
C GLY A 1028 7.92 -82.45 -37.97
N VAL A 1029 8.92 -81.80 -38.59
CA VAL A 1029 10.19 -81.44 -37.90
C VAL A 1029 10.04 -80.10 -37.18
N THR A 1030 9.30 -79.17 -37.76
CA THR A 1030 9.02 -77.87 -37.16
C THR A 1030 7.95 -77.94 -36.07
N ASP A 1031 7.03 -78.92 -36.12
CA ASP A 1031 6.02 -79.18 -35.08
C ASP A 1031 6.66 -79.60 -33.74
N HIS A 1032 7.77 -80.34 -33.77
CA HIS A 1032 8.57 -80.69 -32.59
C HIS A 1032 9.21 -79.48 -31.88
N LEU A 1033 9.15 -78.28 -32.45
CA LEU A 1033 9.54 -77.02 -31.79
C LEU A 1033 8.41 -76.42 -30.93
N LEU A 1034 7.24 -77.08 -30.86
CA LEU A 1034 6.10 -76.69 -29.99
C LEU A 1034 6.17 -77.32 -28.59
N ASP A 1035 7.00 -78.36 -28.40
CA ASP A 1035 7.18 -79.04 -27.11
C ASP A 1035 8.03 -78.20 -26.12
N GLN A 1036 7.77 -78.32 -24.82
CA GLN A 1036 8.43 -77.49 -23.77
C GLN A 1036 9.96 -77.71 -23.68
N ASP A 1037 10.48 -78.86 -24.13
CA ASP A 1037 11.90 -79.17 -24.18
C ASP A 1037 12.44 -78.93 -25.60
N LEU A 1038 12.96 -77.72 -25.87
CA LEU A 1038 13.55 -77.42 -27.18
C LEU A 1038 14.66 -78.44 -27.52
N PRO A 1039 14.60 -79.09 -28.71
CA PRO A 1039 15.66 -79.99 -29.14
C PRO A 1039 16.99 -79.26 -29.23
N ARG A 1040 18.12 -79.97 -29.06
CA ARG A 1040 19.43 -79.35 -29.30
C ARG A 1040 19.47 -78.84 -30.74
N ALA A 1041 19.89 -77.59 -30.95
CA ALA A 1041 19.91 -76.94 -32.27
C ALA A 1041 20.52 -77.80 -33.40
N ARG A 1042 21.56 -78.57 -33.06
CA ARG A 1042 22.21 -79.51 -33.97
C ARG A 1042 21.27 -80.64 -34.44
N ASP A 1043 20.48 -81.22 -33.54
CA ASP A 1043 19.58 -82.33 -33.85
C ASP A 1043 18.41 -81.86 -34.73
N PHE A 1044 17.88 -80.65 -34.45
CA PHE A 1044 16.89 -80.01 -35.29
C PHE A 1044 17.44 -79.76 -36.71
N TYR A 1045 18.60 -79.12 -36.84
CA TYR A 1045 19.21 -78.86 -38.16
C TYR A 1045 19.52 -80.14 -38.92
N ARG A 1046 19.97 -81.20 -38.24
CA ARG A 1046 20.20 -82.51 -38.86
C ARG A 1046 18.92 -83.08 -39.45
N GLN A 1047 17.83 -83.14 -38.67
CA GLN A 1047 16.55 -83.67 -39.16
C GLN A 1047 15.98 -82.82 -40.29
N PHE A 1048 16.06 -81.49 -40.16
CA PHE A 1048 15.60 -80.54 -41.17
C PHE A 1048 16.37 -80.70 -42.49
N CYS A 1049 17.71 -80.73 -42.43
CA CYS A 1049 18.56 -80.89 -43.62
C CYS A 1049 18.40 -82.26 -44.29
N VAL A 1050 18.29 -83.36 -43.50
CA VAL A 1050 18.08 -84.72 -44.04
C VAL A 1050 16.78 -84.81 -44.82
N LYS A 1051 15.68 -84.24 -44.28
CA LYS A 1051 14.39 -84.25 -44.97
C LYS A 1051 14.37 -83.30 -46.18
N LEU A 1052 14.99 -82.12 -46.07
CA LEU A 1052 15.08 -81.16 -47.17
C LEU A 1052 15.91 -81.70 -48.35
N ALA A 1053 17.05 -82.37 -48.07
CA ALA A 1053 17.92 -82.97 -49.08
C ALA A 1053 17.22 -84.01 -49.97
N LYS A 1054 16.20 -84.70 -49.43
CA LYS A 1054 15.39 -85.68 -50.18
C LYS A 1054 14.34 -85.04 -51.08
N LYS A 1055 13.93 -83.80 -50.82
CA LYS A 1055 12.79 -83.15 -51.48
C LYS A 1055 13.16 -81.98 -52.37
N ASN A 1056 14.07 -81.12 -51.92
CA ASN A 1056 14.46 -79.94 -52.67
C ASN A 1056 15.93 -79.57 -52.40
N GLN A 1057 16.81 -80.02 -53.30
CA GLN A 1057 18.25 -79.81 -53.23
C GLN A 1057 18.65 -78.37 -53.55
N GLU A 1058 17.85 -77.66 -54.33
CA GLU A 1058 18.08 -76.24 -54.66
C GLU A 1058 18.00 -75.36 -53.40
N ILE A 1059 16.96 -75.54 -52.58
CA ILE A 1059 16.80 -74.79 -51.33
C ILE A 1059 17.93 -75.12 -50.35
N LEU A 1060 18.33 -76.39 -50.27
CA LEU A 1060 19.48 -76.80 -49.46
C LEU A 1060 20.76 -76.08 -49.88
N TRP A 1061 20.97 -75.91 -51.20
CA TRP A 1061 22.12 -75.18 -51.76
C TRP A 1061 22.06 -73.68 -51.46
N ILE A 1062 20.88 -73.06 -51.55
CA ILE A 1062 20.67 -71.65 -51.19
C ILE A 1062 21.04 -71.43 -49.71
N LEU A 1063 20.52 -72.28 -48.82
CA LEU A 1063 20.80 -72.18 -47.39
C LEU A 1063 22.29 -72.35 -47.07
N HIS A 1064 22.96 -73.32 -47.72
CA HIS A 1064 24.40 -73.54 -47.57
C HIS A 1064 25.23 -72.33 -48.02
N THR A 1065 24.86 -71.71 -49.14
CA THR A 1065 25.60 -70.56 -49.67
C THR A 1065 25.39 -69.32 -48.81
N HIS A 1066 24.16 -69.12 -48.31
CA HIS A 1066 23.81 -67.95 -47.51
C HIS A 1066 24.30 -68.06 -46.06
N SER A 1067 24.44 -69.27 -45.48
CA SER A 1067 24.90 -69.45 -44.08
C SER A 1067 26.28 -68.84 -43.82
N PHE A 1068 27.12 -68.74 -44.84
CA PHE A 1068 28.46 -68.16 -44.71
C PHE A 1068 28.46 -66.68 -44.37
N THR A 1069 27.43 -65.93 -44.79
CA THR A 1069 27.31 -64.50 -44.47
C THR A 1069 27.12 -64.26 -42.97
N PHE A 1070 26.62 -65.27 -42.24
CA PHE A 1070 26.37 -65.23 -40.80
C PHE A 1070 27.58 -65.64 -39.95
N PHE A 1071 28.67 -66.10 -40.55
CA PHE A 1071 29.91 -66.42 -39.82
C PHE A 1071 30.56 -65.18 -39.21
N THR A 1072 30.23 -64.00 -39.71
CA THR A 1072 30.70 -62.70 -39.18
C THR A 1072 29.58 -61.93 -38.47
N SER A 1073 28.45 -62.58 -38.13
CA SER A 1073 27.35 -61.94 -37.40
C SER A 1073 27.84 -61.40 -36.05
N SER A 1074 27.28 -60.27 -35.59
CA SER A 1074 27.59 -59.69 -34.28
C SER A 1074 27.15 -60.61 -33.13
N TRP A 1075 26.10 -61.42 -33.32
CA TRP A 1075 25.56 -62.30 -32.29
C TRP A 1075 26.26 -63.67 -32.22
N GLU A 1076 26.84 -63.97 -31.05
CA GLU A 1076 27.48 -65.27 -30.78
C GLU A 1076 26.56 -66.46 -31.09
N VAL A 1077 25.31 -66.38 -30.66
CA VAL A 1077 24.35 -67.49 -30.78
C VAL A 1077 24.05 -67.79 -32.25
N ILE A 1078 23.92 -66.75 -33.08
CA ILE A 1078 23.68 -66.87 -34.53
C ILE A 1078 24.93 -67.35 -35.25
N ARG A 1079 26.13 -66.86 -34.89
CA ARG A 1079 27.39 -67.43 -35.41
C ARG A 1079 27.49 -68.93 -35.10
N SER A 1080 27.23 -69.32 -33.84
CA SER A 1080 27.25 -70.72 -33.42
C SER A 1080 26.20 -71.57 -34.16
N ALA A 1081 24.99 -71.04 -34.33
CA ALA A 1081 23.90 -71.69 -35.04
C ALA A 1081 24.22 -71.87 -36.54
N ALA A 1082 24.77 -70.85 -37.20
CA ALA A 1082 25.17 -70.91 -38.61
C ALA A 1082 26.25 -71.96 -38.84
N VAL A 1083 27.20 -72.08 -37.91
CA VAL A 1083 28.25 -73.10 -37.97
C VAL A 1083 27.69 -74.50 -37.72
N LYS A 1084 26.79 -74.67 -36.75
CA LYS A 1084 26.10 -75.96 -36.50
C LYS A 1084 25.28 -76.40 -37.72
N LEU A 1085 24.49 -75.50 -38.30
CA LEU A 1085 23.72 -75.73 -39.52
C LEU A 1085 24.64 -76.11 -40.69
N THR A 1086 25.77 -75.40 -40.84
CA THR A 1086 26.77 -75.70 -41.87
C THR A 1086 27.41 -77.07 -41.69
N GLY A 1087 27.71 -77.46 -40.44
CA GLY A 1087 28.20 -78.79 -40.11
C GLY A 1087 27.21 -79.89 -40.49
N GLU A 1088 25.91 -79.67 -40.30
CA GLU A 1088 24.88 -80.64 -40.65
C GLU A 1088 24.59 -80.73 -42.16
N TYR A 1089 24.91 -79.71 -42.99
CA TYR A 1089 24.86 -79.84 -44.46
C TYR A 1089 25.79 -80.92 -45.01
N THR A 1090 26.93 -81.15 -44.35
CA THR A 1090 27.90 -82.16 -44.79
C THR A 1090 27.43 -83.60 -44.54
N SER A 1091 26.30 -83.78 -43.84
CA SER A 1091 25.83 -85.07 -43.36
C SER A 1091 24.86 -85.80 -44.33
N PRO A 1092 23.88 -85.18 -45.03
CA PRO A 1092 22.88 -85.91 -45.82
C PRO A 1092 22.99 -85.87 -47.37
N LEU A 1093 23.99 -85.23 -47.98
CA LEU A 1093 24.04 -85.06 -49.45
C LEU A 1093 24.55 -86.33 -50.20
N PRO A 1094 23.90 -86.73 -51.32
CA PRO A 1094 24.41 -87.78 -52.21
C PRO A 1094 25.75 -87.38 -52.88
N ILE A 1095 26.63 -88.37 -53.08
CA ILE A 1095 28.02 -88.25 -53.57
C ILE A 1095 28.16 -87.42 -54.87
N GLN A 1096 27.14 -87.40 -55.74
CA GLN A 1096 27.14 -86.63 -57.00
C GLN A 1096 27.07 -85.11 -56.82
N ILE A 1097 26.57 -84.60 -55.68
CA ILE A 1097 26.50 -83.16 -55.40
C ILE A 1097 27.74 -82.69 -54.64
N CYS A 1098 28.43 -83.58 -53.90
CA CYS A 1098 29.77 -83.32 -53.33
C CYS A 1098 30.79 -82.85 -54.38
N LEU A 1099 30.62 -83.25 -55.65
CA LEU A 1099 31.46 -82.86 -56.78
C LEU A 1099 31.14 -81.45 -57.34
N LEU A 1100 29.97 -80.89 -57.02
CA LEU A 1100 29.59 -79.53 -57.39
C LEU A 1100 30.06 -78.47 -56.38
N PHE A 1101 30.79 -78.85 -55.31
CA PHE A 1101 31.37 -77.92 -54.34
C PHE A 1101 32.72 -77.39 -54.83
N PRO A 1102 32.84 -76.17 -55.38
CA PRO A 1102 34.12 -75.57 -55.74
C PRO A 1102 34.74 -74.86 -54.52
N SER A 1103 34.37 -75.25 -53.30
CA SER A 1103 34.60 -74.48 -52.08
C SER A 1103 34.90 -75.33 -50.83
N SER A 1104 35.33 -76.60 -50.93
CA SER A 1104 35.76 -77.38 -49.75
C SER A 1104 36.93 -76.69 -49.04
N PHE A 1105 37.90 -76.17 -49.80
CA PHE A 1105 39.03 -75.41 -49.28
C PHE A 1105 38.61 -74.06 -48.67
N ALA A 1106 37.70 -73.34 -49.33
CA ALA A 1106 37.18 -72.07 -48.82
C ALA A 1106 36.33 -72.26 -47.54
N LEU A 1107 35.54 -73.32 -47.47
CA LEU A 1107 34.76 -73.71 -46.30
C LEU A 1107 35.67 -74.14 -45.14
N THR A 1108 36.67 -74.98 -45.42
CA THR A 1108 37.67 -75.42 -44.43
C THR A 1108 38.43 -74.22 -43.87
N ARG A 1109 38.86 -73.27 -44.71
CA ARG A 1109 39.53 -72.03 -44.30
C ARG A 1109 38.62 -71.15 -43.43
N ARG A 1110 37.35 -70.99 -43.80
CA ARG A 1110 36.36 -70.22 -43.02
C ARG A 1110 36.07 -70.87 -41.65
N LEU A 1111 35.90 -72.20 -41.60
CA LEU A 1111 35.72 -72.94 -40.34
C LEU A 1111 36.99 -72.91 -39.48
N GLN A 1112 38.19 -72.95 -40.08
CA GLN A 1112 39.46 -72.77 -39.36
C GLN A 1112 39.59 -71.36 -38.78
N ALA A 1113 39.17 -70.32 -39.51
CA ALA A 1113 39.14 -68.96 -38.97
C ALA A 1113 38.20 -68.84 -37.77
N LEU A 1114 37.02 -69.50 -37.81
CA LEU A 1114 36.05 -69.52 -36.71
C LEU A 1114 36.51 -70.31 -35.46
N ARG A 1115 37.56 -71.15 -35.57
CA ARG A 1115 38.20 -71.74 -34.37
C ARG A 1115 38.96 -70.72 -33.53
N GLN A 1116 39.24 -69.55 -34.10
CA GLN A 1116 39.85 -68.41 -33.43
C GLN A 1116 38.80 -67.33 -33.09
N ASP A 1117 37.49 -67.62 -33.22
CA ASP A 1117 36.42 -66.71 -32.82
C ASP A 1117 36.53 -66.37 -31.32
N PRO A 1118 36.25 -65.13 -30.88
CA PRO A 1118 36.32 -64.76 -29.47
C PRO A 1118 35.39 -65.59 -28.56
N CYS A 1119 34.34 -66.21 -29.11
CA CYS A 1119 33.33 -66.94 -28.35
C CYS A 1119 33.56 -68.46 -28.36
N ILE A 1120 33.67 -69.08 -27.16
CA ILE A 1120 33.90 -70.52 -26.99
C ILE A 1120 32.81 -71.37 -27.65
N SER A 1121 31.54 -70.92 -27.65
CA SER A 1121 30.44 -71.69 -28.25
C SER A 1121 30.56 -71.78 -29.78
N VAL A 1122 31.15 -70.77 -30.43
CA VAL A 1122 31.43 -70.73 -31.87
C VAL A 1122 32.64 -71.60 -32.18
N GLN A 1123 33.72 -71.49 -31.38
CA GLN A 1123 34.91 -72.35 -31.52
C GLN A 1123 34.55 -73.85 -31.44
N ARG A 1124 33.72 -74.24 -30.46
CA ARG A 1124 33.24 -75.63 -30.30
C ARG A 1124 32.37 -76.08 -31.47
N ALA A 1125 31.48 -75.22 -31.95
CA ALA A 1125 30.66 -75.51 -33.13
C ALA A 1125 31.54 -75.68 -34.38
N ALA A 1126 32.55 -74.83 -34.56
CA ALA A 1126 33.47 -74.86 -35.70
C ALA A 1126 34.35 -76.12 -35.69
N GLU A 1127 34.87 -76.51 -34.53
CA GLU A 1127 35.61 -77.76 -34.36
C GLU A 1127 34.73 -78.97 -34.71
N ALA A 1128 33.50 -79.02 -34.19
CA ALA A 1128 32.56 -80.12 -34.47
C ALA A 1128 32.16 -80.19 -35.97
N ALA A 1129 31.93 -79.05 -36.61
CA ALA A 1129 31.63 -78.97 -38.04
C ALA A 1129 32.84 -79.37 -38.89
N LEU A 1130 34.04 -78.92 -38.54
CA LEU A 1130 35.29 -79.26 -39.20
C LEU A 1130 35.60 -80.76 -39.10
N GLN A 1131 35.42 -81.37 -37.93
CA GLN A 1131 35.59 -82.81 -37.75
C GLN A 1131 34.60 -83.62 -38.60
N THR A 1132 33.35 -83.16 -38.69
CA THR A 1132 32.31 -83.80 -39.52
C THR A 1132 32.68 -83.71 -41.01
N LEU A 1133 33.15 -82.54 -41.47
CA LEU A 1133 33.61 -82.32 -42.84
C LEU A 1133 34.87 -83.14 -43.18
N LEU A 1134 35.87 -83.16 -42.31
CA LEU A 1134 37.11 -83.94 -42.49
C LEU A 1134 36.85 -85.45 -42.52
N ARG A 1135 35.93 -85.95 -41.67
CA ARG A 1135 35.51 -87.34 -41.67
C ARG A 1135 34.85 -87.71 -43.01
N ARG A 1136 33.98 -86.85 -43.54
CA ARG A 1136 33.34 -87.04 -44.85
C ARG A 1136 34.31 -86.96 -46.02
N CYS A 1137 35.29 -86.05 -46.01
CA CYS A 1137 36.32 -85.98 -47.05
C CYS A 1137 37.16 -87.29 -47.09
N LYS A 1138 37.48 -87.86 -45.92
CA LYS A 1138 38.16 -89.16 -45.81
C LYS A 1138 37.31 -90.33 -46.35
N GLU A 1139 36.00 -90.30 -46.14
CA GLU A 1139 35.06 -91.31 -46.64
C GLU A 1139 34.82 -91.24 -48.17
N THR A 1140 35.23 -90.16 -48.85
CA THR A 1140 34.86 -89.88 -50.26
C THR A 1140 36.03 -89.78 -51.25
N SER A 1141 37.29 -89.99 -50.82
CA SER A 1141 38.49 -89.97 -51.68
C SER A 1141 38.72 -88.67 -52.46
N ILE A 1142 38.20 -87.54 -51.97
CA ILE A 1142 38.42 -86.20 -52.56
C ILE A 1142 39.67 -85.59 -51.91
N PRO A 1143 40.66 -85.08 -52.67
CA PRO A 1143 41.82 -84.39 -52.08
C PRO A 1143 41.38 -83.09 -51.41
N LEU A 1144 41.86 -82.86 -50.18
CA LEU A 1144 41.70 -81.61 -49.42
C LEU A 1144 42.59 -80.49 -49.95
#